data_AF-A0A8T6GP13-F1
#
_entry.id   AF-A0A8T6GP13-F1
#
_cell.length_a   1.000
_cell.length_b   1.000
_cell.length_c   1.000
_cell.angle_alpha   90.00
_cell.angle_beta   90.00
_cell.angle_gamma   90.00
#
_symmetry.space_group_name_H-M   'P 1'
#
loop_
_entity.id
_entity.type
_entity.pdbx_description
1 polymer ?
#
loop_
_entity_poly.entity_id
_entity_poly.type
_entity_poly.pdbx_seq_one_letter_code
_entity_poly.pdbx_strand_id
1 'polypeptide(L)'
;MAAEPARMTEAGTPNFRWNFTVNVLDNMLYALAASLVAQETILPLLVSKLSDSPLLIGLIPALYSISYYLPQLFMANHAEGLRRKLPFVVVFSGFLQRLPIPLIGLCLLLFAESNATMALALFFALFAVSAFGGGIVTPAWYTMIGKVVPVRRRGVFFGIANGGGMLMGVGGALFVGRVLEEVAYPNSFAWLFFVAGGILLVSLVCLALTREPPSEDVKRAGNLRQYLRRLPAILRAQHNYRRYLLSYSLLRVSLMSTSFFVVFGEQSLQLGGAEVGLLVAVFIGTQALLQPLMGSLGDRWGHKRNLSLAALSIVLASGCALLAGDIALVALAVSLLACAISCDSVSQYNIVLEFAPTAEQPTYIGLTNSILAPVTFAAPLLGGWIAAQFGYNALFAASAGAGLVAAWLLLHWVAEPRHNPPAPMFAPTKEKQRRLDMSQAYAANWDSLTKHEVPAWFSDSKFGLYAHWGIYAVPGFGNEWYGKWMYDPNHEIHQRHSERFGNPADFGYKDFIAGFTAEHYDADDWADLFTASGARYAGFSLAHHDGFGLWDSDVYRWNVGKMGPRRDLYGELAAALRRRDMRLVAPFHIVRGFNWFLPGWSQWNQRFDQAAVQRGIDEGWDLFDPDYSDFYWVQQTSQFDDFFAQWQAKVREVIDKYQPELMWFDGGKFRDEGFEETALEMLAFYLNRGREWGKDVLVLNKLPVSMQYNFHPDFGVINFESGRDRPANYQRAWNDDMRIGDQSWGWVEGQRYHQGHTLLCKLIDCTARGGTMMLSLSPTPDGRIPRSQREPLLQMGDWLRKYGEAIYETVPYSTHAEGDDSKLIVERRGHKFWEYANCDASDRRYTQSKDGRTIYAMTLGIPRGAVTFAALRTGLGIERVTLLGSDQPVLWTQSPQGLTIQADALRYDNNLAAAWKIQLR
;
A
#
# COMPACT_ATOMS: atom_id res chain seq x y z
N MET A 1 -16.69 25.21 17.04
CA MET A 1 -15.27 25.41 16.69
C MET A 1 -14.61 24.05 16.66
N ALA A 2 -14.41 23.47 15.48
CA ALA A 2 -13.90 22.11 15.33
C ALA A 2 -12.36 22.12 15.40
N ALA A 3 -11.78 21.28 16.26
CA ALA A 3 -10.34 21.10 16.36
C ALA A 3 -9.80 20.42 15.10
N GLU A 4 -8.77 21.02 14.50
CA GLU A 4 -8.02 20.50 13.35
C GLU A 4 -7.39 19.13 13.67
N PRO A 5 -7.45 18.14 12.76
CA PRO A 5 -6.68 16.91 12.90
C PRO A 5 -5.19 17.25 12.84
N ALA A 6 -4.38 16.62 13.68
CA ALA A 6 -2.96 16.87 13.88
C ALA A 6 -2.13 16.76 12.59
N ARG A 7 -2.15 17.80 11.77
CA ARG A 7 -1.04 18.16 10.88
C ARG A 7 -0.01 18.82 11.78
N MET A 8 1.24 18.37 11.73
CA MET A 8 2.36 18.86 12.54
C MET A 8 2.18 20.35 12.87
N THR A 9 1.78 20.62 14.12
CA THR A 9 1.64 21.99 14.60
C THR A 9 3.02 22.64 14.56
N GLU A 10 3.09 23.96 14.40
CA GLU A 10 4.36 24.72 14.39
C GLU A 10 5.27 24.43 15.60
N ALA A 11 4.68 23.91 16.68
CA ALA A 11 5.35 23.51 17.91
C ALA A 11 6.02 22.11 17.87
N GLY A 12 5.81 21.31 16.80
CA GLY A 12 6.09 19.86 16.81
C GLY A 12 7.34 19.36 16.06
N THR A 13 8.00 20.19 15.24
CA THR A 13 9.24 19.79 14.53
C THR A 13 10.49 20.20 15.33
N PRO A 14 11.25 19.27 15.92
CA PRO A 14 12.51 19.59 16.57
C PRO A 14 13.43 20.33 15.61
N ASN A 15 14.03 21.44 16.06
CA ASN A 15 14.96 22.27 15.27
C ASN A 15 14.35 23.05 14.08
N PHE A 16 13.03 23.22 13.97
CA PHE A 16 12.41 23.95 12.84
C PHE A 16 13.07 25.33 12.57
N ARG A 17 13.18 26.20 13.58
CA ARG A 17 13.77 27.55 13.41
C ARG A 17 15.20 27.48 12.88
N TRP A 18 16.00 26.55 13.38
CA TRP A 18 17.37 26.33 12.91
C TRP A 18 17.38 25.88 11.45
N ASN A 19 16.64 24.80 11.15
CA ASN A 19 16.57 24.24 9.80
C ASN A 19 16.05 25.25 8.78
N PHE A 20 15.04 26.04 9.15
CA PHE A 20 14.50 27.11 8.33
C PHE A 20 15.58 28.14 8.00
N THR A 21 16.28 28.68 9.00
CA THR A 21 17.31 29.71 8.80
C THR A 21 18.47 29.20 7.94
N VAL A 22 19.04 28.03 8.27
CA VAL A 22 20.23 27.53 7.54
C VAL A 22 19.90 27.18 6.08
N ASN A 23 18.70 26.66 5.80
CA ASN A 23 18.30 26.34 4.42
C ASN A 23 17.83 27.57 3.62
N VAL A 24 17.32 28.62 4.28
CA VAL A 24 17.08 29.91 3.61
C VAL A 24 18.40 30.55 3.21
N LEU A 25 19.39 30.57 4.12
CA LEU A 25 20.73 31.08 3.83
C LEU A 25 21.41 30.31 2.71
N ASP A 26 21.32 28.97 2.71
CA ASP A 26 21.82 28.13 1.60
C ASP A 26 21.25 28.57 0.25
N ASN A 27 19.92 28.68 0.11
CA ASN A 27 19.29 29.11 -1.14
C ASN A 27 19.67 30.53 -1.56
N MET A 28 19.71 31.49 -0.62
CA MET A 28 20.06 32.88 -0.92
C MET A 28 21.51 33.00 -1.41
N LEU A 29 22.43 32.30 -0.76
CA LEU A 29 23.84 32.27 -1.16
C LEU A 29 24.02 31.53 -2.49
N TYR A 30 23.29 30.44 -2.73
CA TYR A 30 23.29 29.75 -4.01
C TYR A 30 22.81 30.68 -5.14
N ALA A 31 21.71 31.41 -4.94
CA ALA A 31 21.17 32.37 -5.90
C ALA A 31 22.15 33.53 -6.17
N LEU A 32 22.81 34.05 -5.13
CA LEU A 32 23.87 35.06 -5.28
C LEU A 32 25.02 34.50 -6.14
N ALA A 33 25.53 33.31 -5.83
CA ALA A 33 26.60 32.70 -6.62
C ALA A 33 26.17 32.48 -8.09
N ALA A 34 24.95 31.99 -8.32
CA ALA A 34 24.40 31.80 -9.66
C ALA A 34 24.30 33.13 -10.43
N SER A 35 24.02 34.25 -9.77
CA SER A 35 24.00 35.58 -10.41
C SER A 35 25.37 36.04 -10.91
N LEU A 36 26.46 35.60 -10.27
CA LEU A 36 27.84 35.95 -10.68
C LEU A 36 28.28 35.21 -11.95
N VAL A 37 27.69 34.04 -12.20
CA VAL A 37 27.96 33.19 -13.36
C VAL A 37 26.66 32.92 -14.12
N ALA A 38 25.84 33.97 -14.27
CA ALA A 38 24.49 33.85 -14.80
C ALA A 38 24.47 33.26 -16.21
N GLN A 39 23.60 32.28 -16.40
CA GLN A 39 23.49 31.46 -17.60
C GLN A 39 23.00 32.27 -18.80
N GLU A 40 22.22 33.32 -18.56
CA GLU A 40 21.56 34.11 -19.58
C GLU A 40 22.40 35.31 -20.06
N THR A 41 23.40 35.73 -19.27
CA THR A 41 24.17 36.96 -19.53
C THR A 41 25.67 36.74 -19.49
N ILE A 42 26.20 36.19 -18.40
CA ILE A 42 27.65 36.08 -18.17
C ILE A 42 28.26 34.93 -18.94
N LEU A 43 27.62 33.75 -18.96
CA LEU A 43 28.14 32.60 -19.71
C LEU A 43 28.13 32.83 -21.24
N PRO A 44 27.08 33.42 -21.85
CA PRO A 44 27.10 33.85 -23.24
C PRO A 44 28.25 34.82 -23.55
N LEU A 45 28.47 35.80 -22.67
CA LEU A 45 29.56 36.76 -22.83
C LEU A 45 30.93 36.06 -22.76
N LEU A 46 31.12 35.13 -21.83
CA LEU A 46 32.34 34.31 -21.76
C LEU A 46 32.56 33.53 -23.05
N VAL A 47 31.54 32.80 -23.53
CA VAL A 47 31.65 32.00 -24.75
C VAL A 47 31.97 32.89 -25.96
N SER A 48 31.39 34.09 -26.03
CA SER A 48 31.70 35.07 -27.09
C SER A 48 33.16 35.56 -27.10
N LYS A 49 33.87 35.47 -25.97
CA LYS A 49 35.30 35.78 -25.89
C LYS A 49 36.19 34.61 -26.33
N LEU A 50 35.65 33.38 -26.30
CA LEU A 50 36.35 32.15 -26.65
C LEU A 50 36.02 31.66 -28.07
N SER A 51 34.88 32.05 -28.63
CA SER A 51 34.41 31.61 -29.95
C SER A 51 33.40 32.59 -30.55
N ASP A 52 33.44 32.73 -31.88
CA ASP A 52 32.46 33.50 -32.64
C ASP A 52 31.16 32.72 -32.95
N SER A 53 31.05 31.45 -32.53
CA SER A 53 29.91 30.59 -32.89
C SER A 53 28.66 30.90 -32.06
N PRO A 54 27.58 31.43 -32.67
CA PRO A 54 26.32 31.67 -31.97
C PRO A 54 25.65 30.35 -31.50
N LEU A 55 25.96 29.23 -32.17
CA LEU A 55 25.48 27.90 -31.79
C LEU A 55 26.02 27.48 -30.42
N LEU A 56 27.26 27.85 -30.09
CA LEU A 56 27.85 27.54 -28.78
C LEU A 56 27.20 28.38 -27.67
N ILE A 57 26.82 29.62 -27.95
CA ILE A 57 26.04 30.43 -27.00
C ILE A 57 24.67 29.79 -26.75
N GLY A 58 23.98 29.36 -27.81
CA GLY A 58 22.70 28.64 -27.70
C GLY A 58 22.79 27.26 -27.03
N LEU A 59 23.98 26.63 -27.05
CA LEU A 59 24.21 25.34 -26.39
C LEU A 59 24.15 25.44 -24.86
N ILE A 60 24.44 26.61 -24.26
CA ILE A 60 24.44 26.81 -22.81
C ILE A 60 23.09 26.42 -22.18
N PRO A 61 21.95 27.06 -22.53
CA PRO A 61 20.67 26.70 -21.93
C PRO A 61 20.17 25.31 -22.33
N ALA A 62 20.50 24.84 -23.54
CA ALA A 62 20.13 23.50 -23.99
C ALA A 62 20.84 22.41 -23.16
N LEU A 63 22.15 22.55 -22.97
CA LEU A 63 22.98 21.64 -22.19
C LEU A 63 22.59 21.67 -20.71
N TYR A 64 22.32 22.85 -20.16
CA TYR A 64 21.80 22.95 -18.80
C TYR A 64 20.48 22.17 -18.64
N SER A 65 19.52 22.39 -19.55
CA SER A 65 18.19 21.78 -19.46
C SER A 65 18.26 20.25 -19.52
N ILE A 66 18.97 19.70 -20.51
CA ILE A 66 19.07 18.23 -20.64
C ILE A 66 19.84 17.62 -19.47
N SER A 67 20.95 18.23 -19.04
CA SER A 67 21.74 17.73 -17.91
C SER A 67 20.97 17.84 -16.59
N TYR A 68 20.18 18.89 -16.38
CA TYR A 68 19.45 19.11 -15.13
C TYR A 68 18.19 18.25 -15.00
N TYR A 69 17.38 18.10 -16.05
CA TYR A 69 16.10 17.40 -15.95
C TYR A 69 16.20 15.89 -16.15
N LEU A 70 17.08 15.40 -17.03
CA LEU A 70 17.19 13.98 -17.36
C LEU A 70 17.52 13.06 -16.17
N PRO A 71 18.52 13.35 -15.30
CA PRO A 71 18.90 12.43 -14.21
C PRO A 71 17.85 12.31 -13.10
N GLN A 72 16.90 13.24 -13.01
CA GLN A 72 15.96 13.31 -11.89
C GLN A 72 15.08 12.06 -11.77
N LEU A 73 14.62 11.51 -12.89
CA LEU A 73 13.82 10.29 -12.90
C LEU A 73 14.61 9.10 -12.35
N PHE A 74 15.87 8.98 -12.76
CA PHE A 74 16.73 7.86 -12.39
C PHE A 74 17.14 7.94 -10.92
N MET A 75 17.45 9.15 -10.44
CA MET A 75 17.90 9.36 -9.06
C MET A 75 16.76 9.40 -8.05
N ALA A 76 15.53 9.67 -8.48
CA ALA A 76 14.36 9.56 -7.61
C ALA A 76 14.23 8.16 -6.98
N ASN A 77 14.47 7.10 -7.75
CA ASN A 77 14.45 5.72 -7.25
C ASN A 77 15.48 5.48 -6.12
N HIS A 78 16.70 5.99 -6.30
CA HIS A 78 17.74 5.88 -5.27
C HIS A 78 17.38 6.72 -4.03
N ALA A 79 16.86 7.94 -4.24
CA ALA A 79 16.47 8.84 -3.16
C ALA A 79 15.31 8.31 -2.29
N GLU A 80 14.39 7.51 -2.85
CA GLU A 80 13.33 6.82 -2.08
C GLU A 80 13.90 5.87 -1.02
N GLY A 81 15.02 5.21 -1.32
CA GLY A 81 15.69 4.25 -0.44
C GLY A 81 16.55 4.85 0.68
N LEU A 82 16.75 6.17 0.69
CA LEU A 82 17.62 6.81 1.67
C LEU A 82 16.87 7.07 2.97
N ARG A 83 17.32 6.54 4.11
CA ARG A 83 16.69 6.87 5.41
C ARG A 83 16.92 8.33 5.84
N ARG A 84 18.09 8.87 5.51
CA ARG A 84 18.45 10.30 5.61
C ARG A 84 18.96 10.78 4.26
N LYS A 85 18.43 11.89 3.76
CA LYS A 85 18.70 12.45 2.44
C LYS A 85 19.85 13.45 2.50
N LEU A 86 20.08 14.09 3.64
CA LEU A 86 21.10 15.12 3.83
C LEU A 86 22.52 14.66 3.45
N PRO A 87 23.03 13.47 3.87
CA PRO A 87 24.39 13.07 3.49
C PRO A 87 24.56 12.94 1.98
N PHE A 88 23.57 12.35 1.31
CA PHE A 88 23.53 12.25 -0.15
C PHE A 88 23.51 13.63 -0.80
N VAL A 89 22.61 14.50 -0.34
CA VAL A 89 22.46 15.87 -0.86
C VAL A 89 23.76 16.66 -0.70
N VAL A 90 24.41 16.62 0.46
CA VAL A 90 25.66 17.37 0.73
C VAL A 90 26.81 16.84 -0.12
N VAL A 91 27.00 15.53 -0.19
CA VAL A 91 28.10 14.92 -0.96
C VAL A 91 27.93 15.21 -2.45
N PHE A 92 26.78 14.89 -3.03
CA PHE A 92 26.57 15.04 -4.47
C PHE A 92 26.44 16.51 -4.90
N SER A 93 25.83 17.38 -4.09
CA SER A 93 25.83 18.82 -4.39
C SER A 93 27.23 19.44 -4.25
N GLY A 94 28.03 18.98 -3.29
CA GLY A 94 29.41 19.43 -3.14
C GLY A 94 30.26 19.07 -4.36
N PHE A 95 30.36 17.78 -4.68
CA PHE A 95 31.28 17.28 -5.70
C PHE A 95 30.79 17.48 -7.13
N LEU A 96 29.51 17.23 -7.42
CA LEU A 96 29.00 17.28 -8.79
C LEU A 96 28.39 18.62 -9.14
N GLN A 97 27.69 19.29 -8.23
CA GLN A 97 27.00 20.55 -8.55
C GLN A 97 27.89 21.79 -8.34
N ARG A 98 28.62 21.86 -7.22
CA ARG A 98 29.29 23.09 -6.77
C ARG A 98 30.79 23.14 -7.12
N LEU A 99 31.53 22.04 -6.94
CA LEU A 99 32.96 21.97 -7.23
C LEU A 99 33.34 22.29 -8.70
N PRO A 100 32.55 21.94 -9.73
CA PRO A 100 32.90 22.29 -11.10
C PRO A 100 32.97 23.80 -11.37
N ILE A 101 32.25 24.63 -10.61
CA ILE A 101 32.19 26.08 -10.81
C ILE A 101 33.59 26.73 -10.65
N PRO A 102 34.30 26.60 -9.52
CA PRO A 102 35.66 27.13 -9.41
C PRO A 102 36.66 26.42 -10.33
N LEU A 103 36.42 25.15 -10.71
CA LEU A 103 37.26 24.46 -11.69
C LEU A 103 37.15 25.08 -13.09
N ILE A 104 35.98 25.60 -13.48
CA ILE A 104 35.84 26.40 -14.70
C ILE A 104 36.74 27.63 -14.63
N GLY A 105 36.76 28.34 -13.50
CA GLY A 105 37.65 29.48 -13.28
C GLY A 105 39.13 29.11 -13.46
N LEU A 106 39.56 27.96 -12.92
CA LEU A 106 40.90 27.44 -13.12
C LEU A 106 41.19 27.09 -14.59
N CYS A 107 40.24 26.45 -15.29
CA CYS A 107 40.37 26.15 -16.71
C CYS A 107 40.54 27.41 -17.56
N LEU A 108 39.83 28.50 -17.24
CA LEU A 108 39.98 29.77 -17.93
C LEU A 108 41.37 30.37 -17.73
N LEU A 109 41.92 30.36 -16.51
CA LEU A 109 43.28 30.86 -16.27
C LEU A 109 44.35 30.08 -17.04
N LEU A 110 44.19 28.76 -17.15
CA LEU A 110 45.21 27.89 -17.76
C LEU A 110 45.14 27.89 -19.30
N PHE A 111 43.95 27.97 -19.87
CA PHE A 111 43.73 27.65 -21.29
C PHE A 111 43.08 28.76 -22.11
N ALA A 112 42.47 29.79 -21.52
CA ALA A 112 41.67 30.75 -22.30
C ALA A 112 42.50 31.55 -23.32
N GLU A 113 43.76 31.87 -23.00
CA GLU A 113 44.68 32.55 -23.93
C GLU A 113 45.51 31.58 -24.77
N SER A 114 45.92 30.44 -24.20
CA SER A 114 46.84 29.50 -24.84
C SER A 114 46.14 28.51 -25.79
N ASN A 115 44.88 28.15 -25.52
CA ASN A 115 44.09 27.20 -26.28
C ASN A 115 42.58 27.39 -26.04
N ALA A 116 41.97 28.35 -26.74
CA ALA A 116 40.56 28.70 -26.60
C ALA A 116 39.60 27.51 -26.82
N THR A 117 39.92 26.60 -27.74
CA THR A 117 39.13 25.38 -28.00
C THR A 117 39.12 24.44 -26.80
N MET A 118 40.28 24.24 -26.16
CA MET A 118 40.37 23.43 -24.94
C MET A 118 39.62 24.09 -23.77
N ALA A 119 39.78 25.41 -23.60
CA ALA A 119 39.06 26.16 -22.56
C ALA A 119 37.54 26.03 -22.74
N LEU A 120 37.06 26.14 -23.97
CA LEU A 120 35.65 26.00 -24.31
C LEU A 120 35.13 24.57 -24.07
N ALA A 121 35.88 23.54 -24.48
CA ALA A 121 35.50 22.14 -24.26
C ALA A 121 35.40 21.80 -22.76
N LEU A 122 36.40 22.23 -21.97
CA LEU A 122 36.40 22.03 -20.52
C LEU A 122 35.30 22.81 -19.82
N PHE A 123 35.02 24.05 -20.26
CA PHE A 123 33.89 24.83 -19.77
C PHE A 123 32.57 24.06 -19.95
N PHE A 124 32.25 23.60 -21.17
CA PHE A 124 30.99 22.87 -21.41
C PHE A 124 30.94 21.55 -20.66
N ALA A 125 32.05 20.82 -20.56
CA ALA A 125 32.10 19.57 -19.80
C ALA A 125 31.80 19.80 -18.30
N LEU A 126 32.50 20.75 -17.68
CA LEU A 126 32.31 21.08 -16.25
C LEU A 126 30.94 21.71 -15.98
N PHE A 127 30.44 22.54 -16.90
CA PHE A 127 29.10 23.11 -16.82
C PHE A 127 28.02 22.02 -16.91
N ALA A 128 28.17 21.06 -17.82
CA ALA A 128 27.29 19.90 -17.92
C ALA A 128 27.31 19.05 -16.63
N VAL A 129 28.50 18.81 -16.06
CA VAL A 129 28.64 18.09 -14.78
C VAL A 129 27.94 18.84 -13.64
N SER A 130 28.09 20.17 -13.56
CA SER A 130 27.40 21.01 -12.58
C SER A 130 25.88 20.89 -12.68
N ALA A 131 25.34 21.05 -13.89
CA ALA A 131 23.91 20.93 -14.15
C ALA A 131 23.39 19.51 -13.84
N PHE A 132 24.16 18.48 -14.23
CA PHE A 132 23.84 17.08 -13.96
C PHE A 132 23.82 16.76 -12.46
N GLY A 133 24.80 17.26 -11.70
CA GLY A 133 24.81 17.19 -10.24
C GLY A 133 23.58 17.83 -9.60
N GLY A 134 23.17 19.00 -10.10
CA GLY A 134 21.93 19.66 -9.67
C GLY A 134 20.69 18.78 -9.91
N GLY A 135 20.61 18.12 -11.08
CA GLY A 135 19.55 17.17 -11.39
C GLY A 135 19.54 15.95 -10.47
N ILE A 136 20.70 15.35 -10.19
CA ILE A 136 20.82 14.21 -9.26
C ILE A 136 20.28 14.56 -7.86
N VAL A 137 20.61 15.74 -7.36
CA VAL A 137 20.33 16.15 -5.97
C VAL A 137 18.88 16.60 -5.77
N THR A 138 18.25 17.17 -6.80
CA THR A 138 16.96 17.88 -6.72
C THR A 138 15.84 17.05 -6.05
N PRO A 139 15.55 15.79 -6.45
CA PRO A 139 14.48 15.02 -5.81
C PRO A 139 14.73 14.77 -4.32
N ALA A 140 15.96 14.44 -3.94
CA ALA A 140 16.34 14.18 -2.55
C ALA A 140 16.29 15.47 -1.70
N TRP A 141 16.74 16.59 -2.26
CA TRP A 141 16.74 17.89 -1.59
C TRP A 141 15.32 18.40 -1.31
N TYR A 142 14.42 18.37 -2.30
CA TYR A 142 13.04 18.80 -2.08
C TYR A 142 12.31 17.93 -1.04
N THR A 143 12.52 16.61 -1.06
CA THR A 143 11.98 15.72 -0.03
C THR A 143 12.58 16.01 1.34
N MET A 144 13.89 16.30 1.43
CA MET A 144 14.54 16.70 2.68
C MET A 144 13.93 18.00 3.24
N ILE A 145 13.80 19.05 2.42
CA ILE A 145 13.13 20.30 2.80
C ILE A 145 11.70 20.03 3.27
N GLY A 146 10.97 19.15 2.58
CA GLY A 146 9.63 18.72 2.98
C GLY A 146 9.57 18.09 4.38
N LYS A 147 10.64 17.43 4.84
CA LYS A 147 10.73 16.85 6.19
C LYS A 147 11.09 17.87 7.26
N VAL A 148 11.92 18.86 6.95
CA VAL A 148 12.43 19.83 7.94
C VAL A 148 11.63 21.13 7.99
N VAL A 149 10.80 21.41 6.97
CA VAL A 149 9.90 22.56 6.90
C VAL A 149 8.42 22.09 6.88
N PRO A 150 7.60 22.48 7.89
CA PRO A 150 6.19 22.13 7.97
C PRO A 150 5.40 22.55 6.73
N VAL A 151 4.38 21.77 6.36
CA VAL A 151 3.56 21.97 5.16
C VAL A 151 2.99 23.39 5.03
N ARG A 152 2.60 24.03 6.15
CA ARG A 152 2.04 25.40 6.17
C ARG A 152 3.08 26.52 6.16
N ARG A 153 4.36 26.19 6.03
CA ARG A 153 5.49 27.15 6.05
C ARG A 153 6.41 26.98 4.85
N ARG A 154 6.12 26.05 3.93
CA ARG A 154 6.99 25.77 2.78
C ARG A 154 6.91 26.89 1.76
N GLY A 155 5.72 27.43 1.50
CA GLY A 155 5.55 28.60 0.65
C GLY A 155 6.34 29.79 1.19
N VAL A 156 6.21 30.10 2.49
CA VAL A 156 6.99 31.17 3.15
C VAL A 156 8.50 30.91 3.06
N PHE A 157 8.93 29.67 3.27
CA PHE A 157 10.34 29.28 3.13
C PHE A 157 10.89 29.62 1.74
N PHE A 158 10.27 29.11 0.67
CA PHE A 158 10.73 29.36 -0.69
C PHE A 158 10.55 30.83 -1.10
N GLY A 159 9.49 31.48 -0.63
CA GLY A 159 9.24 32.90 -0.89
C GLY A 159 10.34 33.80 -0.33
N ILE A 160 10.73 33.60 0.93
CA ILE A 160 11.83 34.36 1.56
C ILE A 160 13.16 34.02 0.91
N ALA A 161 13.44 32.72 0.70
CA ALA A 161 14.68 32.25 0.10
C ALA A 161 14.91 32.85 -1.31
N ASN A 162 13.91 32.74 -2.19
CA ASN A 162 14.03 33.22 -3.56
C ASN A 162 14.01 34.75 -3.63
N GLY A 163 13.13 35.42 -2.87
CA GLY A 163 13.04 36.88 -2.84
C GLY A 163 14.34 37.51 -2.31
N GLY A 164 14.89 36.98 -1.23
CA GLY A 164 16.18 37.39 -0.68
C GLY A 164 17.33 37.12 -1.66
N GLY A 165 17.33 35.96 -2.33
CA GLY A 165 18.32 35.60 -3.34
C GLY A 165 18.32 36.58 -4.53
N MET A 166 17.14 37.00 -5.00
CA MET A 166 17.02 38.01 -6.05
C MET A 166 17.57 39.38 -5.63
N LEU A 167 17.28 39.84 -4.41
CA LEU A 167 17.83 41.09 -3.89
C LEU A 167 19.36 41.04 -3.79
N MET A 168 19.91 39.92 -3.31
CA MET A 168 21.36 39.71 -3.30
C MET A 168 21.94 39.65 -4.71
N GLY A 169 21.23 39.03 -5.66
CA GLY A 169 21.61 38.94 -7.07
C GLY A 169 21.74 40.30 -7.76
N VAL A 170 20.96 41.32 -7.38
CA VAL A 170 21.16 42.69 -7.86
C VAL A 170 22.54 43.23 -7.46
N GLY A 171 22.94 43.02 -6.21
CA GLY A 171 24.29 43.35 -5.74
C GLY A 171 25.37 42.54 -6.46
N GLY A 172 25.10 41.25 -6.71
CA GLY A 172 25.96 40.38 -7.53
C GLY A 172 26.16 40.91 -8.95
N ALA A 173 25.09 41.35 -9.63
CA ALA A 173 25.17 41.91 -10.97
C ALA A 173 25.99 43.21 -11.02
N LEU A 174 25.84 44.09 -10.02
CA LEU A 174 26.68 45.30 -9.89
C LEU A 174 28.15 44.96 -9.69
N PHE A 175 28.44 43.96 -8.84
CA PHE A 175 29.79 43.45 -8.63
C PHE A 175 30.37 42.87 -9.92
N VAL A 176 29.60 42.08 -10.68
CA VAL A 176 30.02 41.52 -11.97
C VAL A 176 30.38 42.64 -12.95
N GLY A 177 29.53 43.66 -13.09
CA GLY A 177 29.81 44.81 -13.95
C GLY A 177 31.15 45.47 -13.62
N ARG A 178 31.41 45.72 -12.32
CA ARG A 178 32.67 46.29 -11.86
C ARG A 178 33.88 45.40 -12.14
N VAL A 179 33.78 44.09 -11.88
CA VAL A 179 34.88 43.15 -12.15
C VAL A 179 35.20 43.07 -13.65
N LEU A 180 34.17 43.05 -14.50
CA LEU A 180 34.36 43.02 -15.96
C LEU A 180 34.95 44.32 -16.53
N GLU A 181 34.76 45.45 -15.84
CA GLU A 181 35.33 46.75 -16.21
C GLU A 181 36.77 46.93 -15.69
N GLU A 182 37.03 46.56 -14.44
CA GLU A 182 38.32 46.82 -13.77
C GLU A 182 39.37 45.72 -14.01
N VAL A 183 38.96 44.50 -14.37
CA VAL A 183 39.85 43.34 -14.54
C VAL A 183 39.85 42.88 -16.00
N ALA A 184 41.04 42.68 -16.57
CA ALA A 184 41.18 42.19 -17.94
C ALA A 184 40.76 40.72 -18.08
N TYR A 185 40.21 40.36 -19.25
CA TYR A 185 40.02 38.97 -19.67
C TYR A 185 41.39 38.25 -19.79
N PRO A 186 41.50 36.95 -19.43
CA PRO A 186 40.48 36.04 -18.90
C PRO A 186 40.29 36.11 -17.38
N ASN A 187 41.15 36.87 -16.68
CA ASN A 187 41.18 36.95 -15.23
C ASN A 187 39.84 37.43 -14.64
N SER A 188 39.14 38.36 -15.30
CA SER A 188 37.82 38.83 -14.84
C SER A 188 36.82 37.69 -14.68
N PHE A 189 36.67 36.83 -15.68
CA PHE A 189 35.78 35.66 -15.60
C PHE A 189 36.27 34.64 -14.59
N ALA A 190 37.58 34.34 -14.56
CA ALA A 190 38.13 33.43 -13.57
C ALA A 190 37.82 33.88 -12.13
N TRP A 191 37.97 35.17 -11.84
CA TRP A 191 37.59 35.77 -10.56
C TRP A 191 36.10 35.58 -10.23
N LEU A 192 35.20 35.79 -11.20
CA LEU A 192 33.78 35.55 -10.99
C LEU A 192 33.48 34.10 -10.62
N PHE A 193 34.10 33.13 -11.30
CA PHE A 193 33.95 31.70 -10.98
C PHE A 193 34.54 31.32 -9.61
N PHE A 194 35.67 31.89 -9.20
CA PHE A 194 36.25 31.65 -7.88
C PHE A 194 35.41 32.26 -6.76
N VAL A 195 34.94 33.48 -6.93
CA VAL A 195 34.05 34.14 -5.96
C VAL A 195 32.74 33.36 -5.85
N ALA A 196 32.13 32.96 -6.98
CA ALA A 196 30.96 32.09 -6.99
C ALA A 196 31.24 30.76 -6.27
N GLY A 197 32.37 30.11 -6.53
CA GLY A 197 32.79 28.89 -5.84
C GLY A 197 32.95 29.06 -4.33
N GLY A 198 33.54 30.17 -3.88
CA GLY A 198 33.68 30.51 -2.46
C GLY A 198 32.31 30.68 -1.77
N ILE A 199 31.38 31.40 -2.41
CA ILE A 199 30.01 31.56 -1.91
C ILE A 199 29.28 30.21 -1.87
N LEU A 200 29.46 29.37 -2.90
CA LEU A 200 28.87 28.02 -2.94
C LEU A 200 29.43 27.09 -1.85
N LEU A 201 30.68 27.27 -1.41
CA LEU A 201 31.22 26.54 -0.26
C LEU A 201 30.55 26.98 1.05
N VAL A 202 30.36 28.28 1.27
CA VAL A 202 29.63 28.77 2.45
C VAL A 202 28.18 28.28 2.45
N SER A 203 27.53 28.34 1.30
CA SER A 203 26.20 27.76 1.07
C SER A 203 26.17 26.26 1.40
N LEU A 204 27.23 25.50 1.07
CA LEU A 204 27.30 24.05 1.34
C LEU A 204 27.42 23.77 2.83
N VAL A 205 28.16 24.62 3.56
CA VAL A 205 28.21 24.58 5.03
C VAL A 205 26.82 24.84 5.62
N CYS A 206 26.10 25.85 5.14
CA CYS A 206 24.72 26.11 5.56
C CYS A 206 23.81 24.88 5.33
N LEU A 207 23.91 24.24 4.16
CA LEU A 207 23.17 23.02 3.84
C LEU A 207 23.53 21.87 4.78
N ALA A 208 24.83 21.63 5.03
CA ALA A 208 25.33 20.56 5.88
C ALA A 208 24.93 20.72 7.36
N LEU A 209 24.66 21.94 7.82
CA LEU A 209 24.18 22.24 9.17
C LEU A 209 22.70 21.87 9.39
N THR A 210 21.99 21.41 8.36
CA THR A 210 20.60 20.94 8.48
C THR A 210 20.49 19.76 9.44
N ARG A 211 19.52 19.81 10.34
CA ARG A 211 19.21 18.73 11.28
C ARG A 211 18.03 17.91 10.77
N GLU A 212 18.34 16.89 9.96
CA GLU A 212 17.34 16.05 9.31
C GLU A 212 16.91 14.87 10.21
N PRO A 213 15.60 14.71 10.52
CA PRO A 213 15.10 13.49 11.15
C PRO A 213 15.12 12.30 10.16
N PRO A 214 15.34 11.07 10.65
CA PRO A 214 15.25 9.88 9.80
C PRO A 214 13.82 9.71 9.27
N SER A 215 13.67 9.21 8.04
CA SER A 215 12.38 8.79 7.50
C SER A 215 11.92 7.48 8.17
N GLU A 216 10.67 7.44 8.63
CA GLU A 216 10.05 6.25 9.23
C GLU A 216 9.67 5.22 8.16
N ASP A 217 9.14 5.68 7.03
CA ASP A 217 8.83 4.86 5.85
C ASP A 217 9.90 5.03 4.77
N VAL A 218 10.67 3.98 4.49
CA VAL A 218 11.67 3.94 3.40
C VAL A 218 11.35 2.76 2.49
N LYS A 219 11.09 3.01 1.21
CA LYS A 219 10.94 1.93 0.22
C LYS A 219 12.33 1.46 -0.20
N ARG A 220 12.59 0.14 -0.23
CA ARG A 220 13.84 -0.38 -0.83
C ARG A 220 13.91 0.08 -2.29
N ALA A 221 15.01 0.74 -2.67
CA ALA A 221 15.25 1.17 -4.04
C ALA A 221 15.26 -0.08 -4.94
N GLY A 222 14.30 -0.16 -5.88
CA GLY A 222 14.16 -1.30 -6.78
C GLY A 222 15.15 -1.24 -7.95
N ASN A 223 15.22 -2.31 -8.74
CA ASN A 223 15.95 -2.27 -10.02
C ASN A 223 15.35 -1.17 -10.92
N LEU A 224 16.19 -0.38 -11.61
CA LEU A 224 15.75 0.70 -12.51
C LEU A 224 14.68 0.25 -13.52
N ARG A 225 14.76 -0.99 -14.02
CA ARG A 225 13.75 -1.54 -14.95
C ARG A 225 12.38 -1.75 -14.27
N GLN A 226 12.37 -2.19 -13.02
CA GLN A 226 11.14 -2.33 -12.23
C GLN A 226 10.57 -0.96 -11.87
N TYR A 227 11.45 -0.01 -11.52
CA TYR A 227 11.10 1.38 -11.26
C TYR A 227 10.40 2.04 -12.46
N LEU A 228 11.01 1.98 -13.65
CA LEU A 228 10.44 2.55 -14.86
C LEU A 228 9.10 1.89 -15.25
N ARG A 229 8.92 0.58 -15.02
CA ARG A 229 7.65 -0.13 -15.27
C ARG A 229 6.52 0.30 -14.33
N ARG A 230 6.83 0.83 -13.13
CA ARG A 230 5.85 1.31 -12.15
C ARG A 230 5.31 2.71 -12.49
N LEU A 231 6.07 3.56 -13.20
CA LEU A 231 5.68 4.95 -13.46
C LEU A 231 4.33 5.10 -14.20
N PRO A 232 4.02 4.31 -15.25
CA PRO A 232 2.70 4.37 -15.88
C PRO A 232 1.55 4.00 -14.94
N ALA A 233 1.78 3.08 -13.99
CA ALA A 233 0.76 2.70 -13.01
C ALA A 233 0.42 3.86 -12.06
N ILE A 234 1.41 4.66 -11.64
CA ILE A 234 1.20 5.86 -10.83
C ILE A 234 0.28 6.86 -11.56
N LEU A 235 0.55 7.10 -12.85
CA LEU A 235 -0.26 8.01 -13.67
C LEU A 235 -1.68 7.48 -13.95
N ARG A 236 -1.87 6.16 -13.99
CA ARG A 236 -3.20 5.54 -14.14
C ARG A 236 -4.00 5.58 -12.85
N ALA A 237 -3.37 5.30 -11.72
CA ALA A 237 -4.01 5.26 -10.41
C ALA A 237 -4.40 6.65 -9.89
N GLN A 238 -3.55 7.67 -10.10
CA GLN A 238 -3.78 9.02 -9.57
C GLN A 238 -4.40 9.95 -10.61
N HIS A 239 -5.71 9.85 -10.80
CA HIS A 239 -6.43 10.68 -11.78
C HIS A 239 -6.28 12.18 -11.55
N ASN A 240 -6.32 12.65 -10.29
CA ASN A 240 -6.20 14.08 -10.00
C ASN A 240 -4.78 14.61 -10.26
N TYR A 241 -3.74 13.83 -9.96
CA TYR A 241 -2.35 14.15 -10.28
C TYR A 241 -2.11 14.20 -11.79
N ARG A 242 -2.69 13.27 -12.56
CA ARG A 242 -2.66 13.32 -14.03
C ARG A 242 -3.33 14.57 -14.58
N ARG A 243 -4.48 14.97 -14.04
CA ARG A 243 -5.16 16.23 -14.42
C ARG A 243 -4.30 17.44 -14.08
N TYR A 244 -3.65 17.44 -12.92
CA TYR A 244 -2.69 18.46 -12.54
C TYR A 244 -1.55 18.57 -13.56
N LEU A 245 -0.89 17.45 -13.91
CA LEU A 245 0.20 17.45 -14.89
C LEU A 245 -0.24 18.02 -16.24
N LEU A 246 -1.41 17.63 -16.75
CA LEU A 246 -1.95 18.16 -18.02
C LEU A 246 -2.26 19.66 -17.93
N SER A 247 -2.90 20.10 -16.85
CA SER A 247 -3.25 21.51 -16.63
C SER A 247 -2.00 22.37 -16.48
N TYR A 248 -0.99 21.84 -15.79
CA TYR A 248 0.26 22.52 -15.52
C TYR A 248 1.17 22.56 -16.76
N SER A 249 1.18 21.52 -17.60
CA SER A 249 1.80 21.58 -18.93
C SER A 249 1.23 22.73 -19.77
N LEU A 250 -0.09 22.94 -19.75
CA LEU A 250 -0.70 24.07 -20.46
C LEU A 250 -0.30 25.43 -19.87
N LEU A 251 -0.17 25.53 -18.54
CA LEU A 251 0.41 26.71 -17.90
C LEU A 251 1.85 26.96 -18.40
N ARG A 252 2.68 25.92 -18.52
CA ARG A 252 4.03 26.04 -19.10
C ARG A 252 4.02 26.52 -20.55
N VAL A 253 3.07 26.03 -21.35
CA VAL A 253 2.86 26.53 -22.72
C VAL A 253 2.48 28.01 -22.72
N SER A 254 1.60 28.46 -21.83
CA SER A 254 1.22 29.88 -21.76
C SER A 254 2.39 30.81 -21.44
N LEU A 255 3.40 30.33 -20.73
CA LEU A 255 4.64 31.06 -20.44
C LEU A 255 5.58 31.18 -21.67
N MET A 256 5.19 30.71 -22.86
CA MET A 256 5.96 30.90 -24.10
C MET A 256 6.29 32.37 -24.43
N SER A 257 5.49 33.31 -23.94
CA SER A 257 5.66 34.75 -24.20
C SER A 257 6.64 35.43 -23.25
N THR A 258 7.18 34.73 -22.25
CA THR A 258 8.00 35.31 -21.16
C THR A 258 9.16 36.17 -21.67
N SER A 259 9.88 35.72 -22.70
CA SER A 259 11.03 36.44 -23.25
C SER A 259 10.66 37.64 -24.14
N PHE A 260 9.39 37.82 -24.48
CA PHE A 260 8.96 38.73 -25.55
C PHE A 260 8.26 40.00 -25.06
N PHE A 261 7.92 40.14 -23.78
CA PHE A 261 7.27 41.36 -23.26
C PHE A 261 8.15 42.60 -23.35
N VAL A 262 9.43 42.48 -22.97
CA VAL A 262 10.40 43.58 -23.05
C VAL A 262 10.79 43.85 -24.52
N VAL A 263 11.00 42.78 -25.30
CA VAL A 263 11.31 42.87 -26.75
C VAL A 263 10.18 43.52 -27.54
N PHE A 264 8.93 43.22 -27.18
CA PHE A 264 7.76 43.86 -27.78
C PHE A 264 7.76 45.38 -27.53
N GLY A 265 8.08 45.81 -26.30
CA GLY A 265 8.21 47.23 -25.98
C GLY A 265 9.31 47.91 -26.80
N GLU A 266 10.49 47.30 -26.86
CA GLU A 266 11.61 47.79 -27.69
C GLU A 266 11.23 47.91 -29.17
N GLN A 267 10.65 46.85 -29.76
CA GLN A 267 10.44 46.79 -31.20
C GLN A 267 9.15 47.45 -31.69
N SER A 268 8.08 47.41 -30.89
CA SER A 268 6.76 47.91 -31.30
C SER A 268 6.48 49.32 -30.79
N LEU A 269 7.05 49.70 -29.63
CA LEU A 269 6.90 51.04 -29.04
C LEU A 269 8.19 51.86 -29.13
N GLN A 270 9.26 51.32 -29.72
CA GLN A 270 10.56 52.00 -29.89
C GLN A 270 11.17 52.47 -28.57
N LEU A 271 10.97 51.70 -27.49
CA LEU A 271 11.54 52.02 -26.18
C LEU A 271 13.07 52.00 -26.24
N GLY A 272 13.71 53.02 -25.68
CA GLY A 272 15.16 53.14 -25.57
C GLY A 272 15.76 52.26 -24.47
N GLY A 273 17.10 52.18 -24.42
CA GLY A 273 17.81 51.33 -23.47
C GLY A 273 17.53 51.63 -21.99
N ALA A 274 17.30 52.90 -21.62
CA ALA A 274 16.93 53.28 -20.26
C ALA A 274 15.52 52.78 -19.86
N GLU A 275 14.58 52.80 -20.80
CA GLU A 275 13.20 52.34 -20.61
C GLU A 275 13.15 50.81 -20.53
N VAL A 276 13.90 50.11 -21.38
CA VAL A 276 14.10 48.66 -21.29
C VAL A 276 14.74 48.27 -19.95
N GLY A 277 15.77 49.01 -19.51
CA GLY A 277 16.40 48.82 -18.20
C GLY A 277 15.42 49.00 -17.04
N LEU A 278 14.52 50.00 -17.14
CA LEU A 278 13.45 50.22 -16.18
C LEU A 278 12.48 49.03 -16.13
N LEU A 279 12.06 48.49 -17.27
CA LEU A 279 11.18 47.32 -17.34
C LEU A 279 11.82 46.08 -16.67
N VAL A 280 13.10 45.84 -16.90
CA VAL A 280 13.85 44.75 -16.25
C VAL A 280 13.94 44.97 -14.73
N ALA A 281 14.19 46.21 -14.28
CA ALA A 281 14.20 46.55 -12.87
C ALA A 281 12.82 46.35 -12.21
N VAL A 282 11.74 46.75 -12.89
CA VAL A 282 10.36 46.51 -12.46
C VAL A 282 10.08 45.02 -12.35
N PHE A 283 10.52 44.22 -13.32
CA PHE A 283 10.36 42.76 -13.31
C PHE A 283 11.02 42.11 -12.08
N ILE A 284 12.31 42.39 -11.86
CA ILE A 284 13.09 41.81 -10.75
C ILE A 284 12.56 42.31 -9.40
N GLY A 285 12.30 43.62 -9.28
CA GLY A 285 11.75 44.22 -8.06
C GLY A 285 10.38 43.66 -7.70
N THR A 286 9.52 43.46 -8.70
CA THR A 286 8.20 42.83 -8.51
C THR A 286 8.34 41.40 -8.00
N GLN A 287 9.24 40.59 -8.56
CA GLN A 287 9.46 39.22 -8.08
C GLN A 287 10.03 39.16 -6.67
N ALA A 288 10.99 40.02 -6.35
CA ALA A 288 11.59 40.10 -5.00
C ALA A 288 10.53 40.39 -3.92
N LEU A 289 9.56 41.25 -4.24
CA LEU A 289 8.45 41.60 -3.34
C LEU A 289 7.35 40.53 -3.31
N LEU A 290 6.97 40.00 -4.48
CA LEU A 290 5.83 39.09 -4.58
C LEU A 290 6.15 37.65 -4.16
N GLN A 291 7.39 37.16 -4.26
CA GLN A 291 7.68 35.77 -3.88
C GLN A 291 7.39 35.45 -2.40
N PRO A 292 7.79 36.28 -1.41
CA PRO A 292 7.38 36.10 -0.02
C PRO A 292 5.85 36.15 0.16
N LEU A 293 5.18 37.08 -0.53
CA LEU A 293 3.73 37.24 -0.47
C LEU A 293 3.01 36.01 -1.04
N MET A 294 3.34 35.59 -2.26
CA MET A 294 2.78 34.42 -2.92
C MET A 294 3.10 33.14 -2.15
N GLY A 295 4.25 33.07 -1.48
CA GLY A 295 4.56 31.99 -0.55
C GLY A 295 3.59 31.92 0.63
N SER A 296 3.35 33.05 1.29
CA SER A 296 2.37 33.13 2.38
C SER A 296 0.94 32.81 1.92
N LEU A 297 0.55 33.25 0.71
CA LEU A 297 -0.76 32.97 0.14
C LEU A 297 -0.91 31.51 -0.26
N GLY A 298 0.13 30.90 -0.85
CA GLY A 298 0.16 29.47 -1.15
C GLY A 298 0.03 28.61 0.11
N ASP A 299 0.74 28.97 1.18
CA ASP A 299 0.62 28.31 2.48
C ASP A 299 -0.78 28.48 3.10
N ARG A 300 -1.41 29.65 2.96
CA ARG A 300 -2.73 29.93 3.56
C ARG A 300 -3.90 29.37 2.75
N TRP A 301 -3.87 29.48 1.43
CA TRP A 301 -5.02 29.22 0.54
C TRP A 301 -4.88 27.96 -0.32
N GLY A 302 -3.69 27.36 -0.40
CA GLY A 302 -3.41 26.21 -1.26
C GLY A 302 -2.59 26.58 -2.48
N HIS A 303 -1.60 25.75 -2.81
CA HIS A 303 -0.72 25.99 -3.97
C HIS A 303 -1.44 25.85 -5.31
N LYS A 304 -2.56 25.12 -5.38
CA LYS A 304 -3.41 25.08 -6.58
C LYS A 304 -3.97 26.45 -6.95
N ARG A 305 -4.47 27.19 -5.96
CA ARG A 305 -5.00 28.54 -6.17
C ARG A 305 -3.91 29.51 -6.60
N ASN A 306 -2.72 29.35 -6.04
CA ASN A 306 -1.56 30.14 -6.45
C ASN A 306 -1.17 29.87 -7.91
N LEU A 307 -1.16 28.61 -8.35
CA LEU A 307 -0.94 28.28 -9.77
C LEU A 307 -2.09 28.74 -10.68
N SER A 308 -3.32 28.79 -10.18
CA SER A 308 -4.45 29.38 -10.91
C SER A 308 -4.28 30.89 -11.06
N LEU A 309 -3.79 31.57 -10.02
CA LEU A 309 -3.40 32.98 -10.09
C LEU A 309 -2.24 33.18 -11.07
N ALA A 310 -1.28 32.27 -11.14
CA ALA A 310 -0.22 32.32 -12.15
C ALA A 310 -0.81 32.33 -13.57
N ALA A 311 -1.74 31.42 -13.85
CA ALA A 311 -2.42 31.31 -15.13
C ALA A 311 -3.27 32.55 -15.47
N LEU A 312 -3.97 33.13 -14.49
CA LEU A 312 -4.72 34.37 -14.70
C LEU A 312 -3.80 35.59 -14.89
N SER A 313 -2.69 35.65 -14.15
CA SER A 313 -1.70 36.73 -14.27
C SER A 313 -1.04 36.74 -15.65
N ILE A 314 -0.71 35.59 -16.24
CA ILE A 314 -0.15 35.54 -17.61
C ILE A 314 -1.20 35.92 -18.68
N VAL A 315 -2.48 35.61 -18.46
CA VAL A 315 -3.58 36.08 -19.32
C VAL A 315 -3.69 37.59 -19.27
N LEU A 316 -3.70 38.18 -18.07
CA LEU A 316 -3.77 39.61 -17.89
C LEU A 316 -2.51 40.32 -18.42
N ALA A 317 -1.33 39.75 -18.20
CA ALA A 317 -0.08 40.25 -18.76
C ALA A 317 -0.16 40.31 -20.28
N SER A 318 -0.54 39.20 -20.92
CA SER A 318 -0.67 39.11 -22.37
C SER A 318 -1.77 40.04 -22.90
N GLY A 319 -2.88 40.20 -22.18
CA GLY A 319 -3.92 41.16 -22.51
C GLY A 319 -3.44 42.61 -22.42
N CYS A 320 -2.64 42.96 -21.41
CA CYS A 320 -2.01 44.28 -21.31
C CYS A 320 -1.04 44.51 -22.46
N ALA A 321 -0.23 43.52 -22.85
CA ALA A 321 0.67 43.64 -23.99
C ALA A 321 -0.08 43.82 -25.33
N LEU A 322 -1.21 43.13 -25.52
CA LEU A 322 -2.06 43.30 -26.70
C LEU A 322 -2.69 44.69 -26.83
N LEU A 323 -2.91 45.36 -25.70
CA LEU A 323 -3.52 46.69 -25.63
C LEU A 323 -2.48 47.81 -25.46
N ALA A 324 -1.20 47.47 -25.39
CA ALA A 324 -0.15 48.41 -25.02
C ALA A 324 0.12 49.42 -26.15
N GLY A 325 -0.20 50.67 -25.86
CA GLY A 325 0.19 51.83 -26.67
C GLY A 325 1.29 52.68 -26.03
N ASP A 326 1.69 52.38 -24.79
CA ASP A 326 2.71 53.12 -24.05
C ASP A 326 3.54 52.21 -23.12
N ILE A 327 4.60 52.77 -22.56
CA ILE A 327 5.49 52.06 -21.63
C ILE A 327 4.79 51.66 -20.33
N ALA A 328 3.77 52.39 -19.88
CA ALA A 328 3.11 52.11 -18.60
C ALA A 328 2.33 50.79 -18.67
N LEU A 329 1.64 50.53 -19.78
CA LEU A 329 0.92 49.27 -19.97
C LEU A 329 1.88 48.09 -20.19
N VAL A 330 3.04 48.32 -20.82
CA VAL A 330 4.11 47.30 -20.90
C VAL A 330 4.72 47.02 -19.52
N ALA A 331 4.96 48.04 -18.70
CA ALA A 331 5.43 47.88 -17.33
C ALA A 331 4.44 47.08 -16.48
N LEU A 332 3.13 47.36 -16.62
CA LEU A 332 2.07 46.56 -15.98
C LEU A 332 2.08 45.12 -16.46
N ALA A 333 2.22 44.88 -17.77
CA ALA A 333 2.31 43.54 -18.34
C ALA A 333 3.52 42.77 -17.78
N VAL A 334 4.67 43.42 -17.67
CA VAL A 334 5.89 42.86 -17.08
C VAL A 334 5.74 42.58 -15.58
N SER A 335 5.06 43.44 -14.82
CA SER A 335 4.73 43.18 -13.41
C SER A 335 3.77 42.00 -13.24
N LEU A 336 2.77 41.85 -14.12
CA LEU A 336 1.85 40.71 -14.11
C LEU A 336 2.55 39.40 -14.51
N LEU A 337 3.50 39.46 -15.46
CA LEU A 337 4.38 38.34 -15.78
C LEU A 337 5.25 37.95 -14.57
N ALA A 338 5.85 38.93 -13.89
CA ALA A 338 6.61 38.71 -12.65
C ALA A 338 5.73 38.06 -11.56
N CYS A 339 4.46 38.46 -11.46
CA CYS A 339 3.48 37.82 -10.56
C CYS A 339 3.23 36.36 -10.96
N ALA A 340 3.05 36.06 -12.25
CA ALA A 340 2.85 34.70 -12.74
C ALA A 340 4.04 33.79 -12.39
N ILE A 341 5.26 34.26 -12.65
CA ILE A 341 6.51 33.53 -12.34
C ILE A 341 6.69 33.36 -10.83
N SER A 342 6.34 34.37 -10.02
CA SER A 342 6.42 34.28 -8.55
C SER A 342 5.44 33.27 -7.97
N CYS A 343 4.23 33.18 -8.54
CA CYS A 343 3.24 32.17 -8.15
C CYS A 343 3.73 30.76 -8.48
N ASP A 344 4.31 30.59 -9.67
CA ASP A 344 4.84 29.33 -10.18
C ASP A 344 6.03 28.83 -9.34
N SER A 345 7.05 29.68 -9.15
CA SER A 345 8.31 29.33 -8.49
C SER A 345 8.10 28.79 -7.07
N VAL A 346 7.15 29.38 -6.33
CA VAL A 346 6.87 29.02 -4.94
C VAL A 346 5.88 27.85 -4.83
N SER A 347 5.17 27.47 -5.89
CA SER A 347 4.05 26.51 -5.80
C SER A 347 4.28 25.21 -6.56
N GLN A 348 5.05 25.24 -7.64
CA GLN A 348 5.24 24.12 -8.56
C GLN A 348 5.64 22.80 -7.87
N TYR A 349 6.52 22.87 -6.86
CA TYR A 349 6.99 21.68 -6.14
C TYR A 349 6.20 21.42 -4.87
N ASN A 350 5.71 22.47 -4.21
CA ASN A 350 4.92 22.31 -2.99
C ASN A 350 3.60 21.59 -3.24
N ILE A 351 2.94 21.86 -4.37
CA ILE A 351 1.72 21.14 -4.73
C ILE A 351 1.99 19.66 -5.07
N VAL A 352 3.14 19.34 -5.67
CA VAL A 352 3.54 17.95 -5.97
C VAL A 352 3.73 17.16 -4.68
N LEU A 353 4.33 17.77 -3.66
CA LEU A 353 4.46 17.17 -2.32
C LEU A 353 3.10 16.95 -1.63
N GLU A 354 2.05 17.67 -2.02
CA GLU A 354 0.69 17.48 -1.52
C GLU A 354 -0.06 16.35 -2.27
N PHE A 355 0.33 16.05 -3.51
CA PHE A 355 -0.18 14.91 -4.27
C PHE A 355 0.51 13.58 -3.92
N ALA A 356 1.75 13.63 -3.43
CA ALA A 356 2.59 12.45 -3.27
C ALA A 356 2.49 11.84 -1.87
N PRO A 357 2.31 10.51 -1.73
CA PRO A 357 2.57 9.81 -0.48
C PRO A 357 4.00 10.08 0.02
N THR A 358 4.20 10.20 1.34
CA THR A 358 5.49 10.61 1.93
C THR A 358 6.68 9.77 1.44
N ALA A 359 6.50 8.45 1.29
CA ALA A 359 7.54 7.53 0.82
C ALA A 359 7.80 7.60 -0.71
N GLU A 360 6.95 8.25 -1.49
CA GLU A 360 7.02 8.34 -2.96
C GLU A 360 7.31 9.76 -3.47
N GLN A 361 7.49 10.73 -2.56
CA GLN A 361 7.74 12.13 -2.92
C GLN A 361 8.88 12.31 -3.94
N PRO A 362 10.05 11.63 -3.83
CA PRO A 362 11.11 11.75 -4.83
C PRO A 362 10.64 11.33 -6.24
N THR A 363 9.85 10.26 -6.36
CA THR A 363 9.31 9.79 -7.64
C THR A 363 8.30 10.75 -8.24
N TYR A 364 7.42 11.34 -7.44
CA TYR A 364 6.45 12.32 -7.97
C TYR A 364 7.17 13.58 -8.47
N ILE A 365 8.22 14.03 -7.79
CA ILE A 365 9.06 15.16 -8.24
C ILE A 365 9.77 14.80 -9.54
N GLY A 366 10.50 13.67 -9.57
CA GLY A 366 11.22 13.21 -10.76
C GLY A 366 10.31 12.99 -11.97
N LEU A 367 9.13 12.41 -11.74
CA LEU A 367 8.13 12.17 -12.77
C LEU A 367 7.50 13.48 -13.29
N THR A 368 7.17 14.42 -12.40
CA THR A 368 6.67 15.75 -12.79
C THR A 368 7.66 16.44 -13.71
N ASN A 369 8.92 16.54 -13.30
CA ASN A 369 9.93 17.25 -14.06
C ASN A 369 10.26 16.56 -15.39
N SER A 370 10.27 15.23 -15.43
CA SER A 370 10.50 14.48 -16.67
C SER A 370 9.36 14.65 -17.69
N ILE A 371 8.11 14.74 -17.22
CA ILE A 371 6.95 14.97 -18.09
C ILE A 371 6.89 16.41 -18.58
N LEU A 372 7.29 17.37 -17.74
CA LEU A 372 7.28 18.79 -18.10
C LEU A 372 8.48 19.20 -18.95
N ALA A 373 9.61 18.51 -18.85
CA ALA A 373 10.84 18.88 -19.55
C ALA A 373 10.66 19.12 -21.07
N PRO A 374 9.98 18.25 -21.84
CA PRO A 374 9.71 18.50 -23.25
C PRO A 374 8.87 19.76 -23.49
N VAL A 375 7.91 20.05 -22.60
CA VAL A 375 7.03 21.21 -22.71
C VAL A 375 7.78 22.49 -22.42
N THR A 376 8.54 22.51 -21.32
CA THR A 376 9.38 23.65 -20.93
C THR A 376 10.45 23.95 -21.99
N PHE A 377 11.00 22.91 -22.64
CA PHE A 377 11.91 23.06 -23.76
C PHE A 377 11.23 23.62 -25.02
N ALA A 378 10.06 23.08 -25.39
CA ALA A 378 9.39 23.43 -26.65
C ALA A 378 8.63 24.76 -26.60
N ALA A 379 8.10 25.16 -25.44
CA ALA A 379 7.21 26.31 -25.35
C ALA A 379 7.86 27.65 -25.77
N PRO A 380 9.08 28.01 -25.32
CA PRO A 380 9.74 29.23 -25.80
C PRO A 380 10.05 29.19 -27.31
N LEU A 381 10.42 28.02 -27.85
CA LEU A 381 10.68 27.83 -29.29
C LEU A 381 9.41 28.04 -30.11
N LEU A 382 8.29 27.49 -29.67
CA LEU A 382 6.98 27.71 -30.26
C LEU A 382 6.60 29.20 -30.19
N GLY A 383 6.85 29.86 -29.05
CA GLY A 383 6.60 31.29 -28.89
C GLY A 383 7.39 32.15 -29.89
N GLY A 384 8.68 31.85 -30.06
CA GLY A 384 9.52 32.52 -31.05
C GLY A 384 9.07 32.26 -32.49
N TRP A 385 8.66 31.04 -32.83
CA TRP A 385 8.11 30.72 -34.14
C TRP A 385 6.80 31.48 -34.43
N ILE A 386 5.88 31.53 -33.46
CA ILE A 386 4.63 32.30 -33.59
C ILE A 386 4.92 33.79 -33.79
N ALA A 387 5.82 34.37 -32.97
CA ALA A 387 6.20 35.77 -33.11
C ALA A 387 6.83 36.08 -34.47
N ALA A 388 7.69 35.19 -34.98
CA ALA A 388 8.35 35.38 -36.27
C ALA A 388 7.39 35.27 -37.46
N GLN A 389 6.42 34.35 -37.43
CA GLN A 389 5.51 34.11 -38.55
C GLN A 389 4.25 34.98 -38.51
N PHE A 390 3.76 35.30 -37.31
CA PHE A 390 2.45 35.93 -37.10
C PHE A 390 2.50 37.20 -36.24
N GLY A 391 3.69 37.60 -35.78
CA GLY A 391 3.90 38.81 -34.98
C GLY A 391 3.62 38.63 -33.48
N TYR A 392 4.03 39.63 -32.68
CA TYR A 392 3.89 39.60 -31.22
C TYR A 392 2.44 39.53 -30.74
N ASN A 393 1.52 40.16 -31.47
CA ASN A 393 0.10 40.11 -31.10
C ASN A 393 -0.44 38.67 -31.18
N ALA A 394 -0.07 37.90 -32.20
CA ALA A 394 -0.47 36.50 -32.29
C ALA A 394 0.15 35.66 -31.15
N LEU A 395 1.40 35.93 -30.77
CA LEU A 395 2.06 35.29 -29.64
C LEU A 395 1.31 35.56 -28.32
N PHE A 396 1.01 36.83 -28.02
CA PHE A 396 0.30 37.17 -26.79
C PHE A 396 -1.12 36.63 -26.78
N ALA A 397 -1.81 36.60 -27.92
CA ALA A 397 -3.13 35.97 -28.02
C ALA A 397 -3.07 34.45 -27.77
N ALA A 398 -2.06 33.76 -28.33
CA ALA A 398 -1.84 32.32 -28.09
C ALA A 398 -1.48 32.02 -26.63
N SER A 399 -0.60 32.84 -26.02
CA SER A 399 -0.25 32.77 -24.61
C SER A 399 -1.47 32.98 -23.71
N ALA A 400 -2.29 34.01 -23.98
CA ALA A 400 -3.53 34.27 -23.26
C ALA A 400 -4.54 33.11 -23.42
N GLY A 401 -4.69 32.56 -24.62
CA GLY A 401 -5.56 31.40 -24.88
C GLY A 401 -5.12 30.17 -24.07
N ALA A 402 -3.84 29.82 -24.12
CA ALA A 402 -3.29 28.71 -23.33
C ALA A 402 -3.45 28.96 -21.82
N GLY A 403 -3.22 30.19 -21.36
CA GLY A 403 -3.36 30.59 -19.97
C GLY A 403 -4.81 30.52 -19.46
N LEU A 404 -5.79 30.92 -20.29
CA LEU A 404 -7.22 30.81 -19.97
C LEU A 404 -7.65 29.35 -19.79
N VAL A 405 -7.23 28.48 -20.72
CA VAL A 405 -7.51 27.05 -20.62
C VAL A 405 -6.82 26.46 -19.38
N ALA A 406 -5.56 26.81 -19.13
CA ALA A 406 -4.83 26.34 -17.95
C ALA A 406 -5.51 26.80 -16.64
N ALA A 407 -5.94 28.06 -16.56
CA ALA A 407 -6.67 28.59 -15.40
C ALA A 407 -7.99 27.85 -15.19
N TRP A 408 -8.76 27.63 -16.26
CA TRP A 408 -10.03 26.88 -16.20
C TRP A 408 -9.80 25.45 -15.71
N LEU A 409 -8.80 24.74 -16.25
CA LEU A 409 -8.48 23.38 -15.84
C LEU A 409 -8.01 23.32 -14.37
N LEU A 410 -7.15 24.25 -13.92
CA LEU A 410 -6.69 24.29 -12.53
C LEU A 410 -7.82 24.63 -11.55
N LEU A 411 -8.74 25.50 -11.93
CA LEU A 411 -9.87 25.90 -11.09
C LEU A 411 -10.94 24.80 -11.00
N HIS A 412 -11.28 24.19 -12.13
CA HIS A 412 -12.46 23.32 -12.25
C HIS A 412 -12.15 21.83 -12.44
N TRP A 413 -11.00 21.47 -13.03
CA TRP A 413 -10.67 20.07 -13.34
C TRP A 413 -9.75 19.41 -12.31
N VAL A 414 -8.83 20.19 -11.75
CA VAL A 414 -7.92 19.77 -10.68
C VAL A 414 -8.57 19.99 -9.32
N ALA A 415 -8.79 18.90 -8.58
CA ALA A 415 -9.27 18.96 -7.20
C ALA A 415 -8.15 19.41 -6.25
N GLU A 416 -8.51 20.17 -5.21
CA GLU A 416 -7.55 20.71 -4.22
C GLU A 416 -6.94 19.58 -3.37
N PRO A 417 -5.63 19.28 -3.51
CA PRO A 417 -5.00 18.15 -2.82
C PRO A 417 -5.02 18.29 -1.28
N ARG A 418 -5.14 19.52 -0.74
CA ARG A 418 -5.25 19.73 0.73
C ARG A 418 -6.58 19.29 1.33
N HIS A 419 -7.66 19.29 0.55
CA HIS A 419 -9.02 18.93 1.01
C HIS A 419 -9.40 17.51 0.55
N ASN A 420 -8.81 17.05 -0.54
CA ASN A 420 -8.80 15.66 -1.01
C ASN A 420 -7.34 15.20 -1.07
N PRO A 421 -6.72 14.83 0.06
CA PRO A 421 -5.46 14.11 -0.01
C PRO A 421 -5.67 12.89 -0.92
N PRO A 422 -4.66 12.45 -1.70
CA PRO A 422 -4.77 11.18 -2.38
C PRO A 422 -5.28 10.18 -1.35
N ALA A 423 -6.35 9.47 -1.69
CA ALA A 423 -6.61 8.24 -0.97
C ALA A 423 -5.26 7.51 -1.00
N PRO A 424 -4.70 7.06 0.14
CA PRO A 424 -3.72 6.00 0.05
C PRO A 424 -4.32 4.97 -0.89
N MET A 425 -3.48 4.25 -1.63
CA MET A 425 -3.96 3.25 -2.58
C MET A 425 -4.84 2.17 -1.91
N PHE A 426 -5.15 2.29 -0.61
CA PHE A 426 -6.34 1.82 0.08
C PHE A 426 -6.89 2.88 1.08
N ALA A 427 -7.97 3.59 0.75
CA ALA A 427 -8.85 4.22 1.74
C ALA A 427 -10.30 4.30 1.24
N PRO A 428 -11.29 3.80 2.00
CA PRO A 428 -12.70 3.81 1.61
C PRO A 428 -13.34 5.20 1.75
N THR A 429 -14.35 5.44 0.92
CA THR A 429 -15.11 6.69 0.72
C THR A 429 -15.79 7.23 2.00
N LYS A 430 -15.67 8.54 2.19
CA LYS A 430 -16.26 9.32 3.30
C LYS A 430 -17.76 9.54 3.09
N GLU A 431 -18.62 8.75 3.75
CA GLU A 431 -19.94 9.26 4.17
C GLU A 431 -20.59 8.56 5.38
N LYS A 432 -19.79 7.97 6.28
CA LYS A 432 -20.29 7.49 7.58
C LYS A 432 -19.28 7.61 8.75
N GLN A 433 -18.26 8.47 8.61
CA GLN A 433 -17.19 8.67 9.62
C GLN A 433 -17.43 9.87 10.55
N ARG A 434 -18.68 10.33 10.70
CA ARG A 434 -19.01 11.37 11.68
C ARG A 434 -19.59 10.71 12.95
N ARG A 435 -18.72 10.57 13.96
CA ARG A 435 -18.91 10.05 15.34
C ARG A 435 -18.43 8.61 15.57
N LEU A 436 -17.12 8.40 15.58
CA LEU A 436 -16.50 7.47 16.53
C LEU A 436 -15.37 8.24 17.22
N ASP A 437 -15.42 8.28 18.54
CA ASP A 437 -14.53 9.07 19.39
C ASP A 437 -13.10 8.49 19.34
N MET A 438 -12.12 9.32 18.97
CA MET A 438 -10.69 8.96 18.93
C MET A 438 -10.10 8.70 20.34
N SER A 439 -10.88 8.88 21.40
CA SER A 439 -10.54 8.48 22.77
C SER A 439 -10.50 6.96 23.00
N GLN A 440 -10.90 6.15 22.00
CA GLN A 440 -11.09 4.70 22.16
C GLN A 440 -10.25 3.80 21.24
N ALA A 441 -9.28 4.30 20.47
CA ALA A 441 -8.47 3.44 19.59
C ALA A 441 -7.80 2.28 20.35
N TYR A 442 -7.73 1.10 19.73
CA TYR A 442 -7.00 -0.03 20.30
C TYR A 442 -5.51 0.27 20.28
N ALA A 443 -4.87 0.21 21.44
CA ALA A 443 -3.42 0.28 21.57
C ALA A 443 -2.81 -1.11 21.37
N ALA A 444 -1.53 -1.17 20.96
CA ALA A 444 -0.78 -2.40 20.78
C ALA A 444 -0.34 -2.99 22.14
N ASN A 445 -1.32 -3.32 22.99
CA ASN A 445 -1.11 -4.02 24.27
C ASN A 445 -2.37 -4.81 24.65
N TRP A 446 -2.20 -5.85 25.47
CA TRP A 446 -3.30 -6.74 25.84
C TRP A 446 -4.39 -6.06 26.66
N ASP A 447 -4.05 -5.09 27.52
CA ASP A 447 -5.03 -4.30 28.30
C ASP A 447 -6.04 -3.56 27.41
N SER A 448 -5.66 -3.26 26.17
CA SER A 448 -6.52 -2.66 25.17
C SER A 448 -7.20 -3.72 24.29
N LEU A 449 -6.44 -4.66 23.72
CA LEU A 449 -6.95 -5.61 22.74
C LEU A 449 -7.94 -6.63 23.32
N THR A 450 -7.75 -7.07 24.57
CA THR A 450 -8.65 -8.03 25.23
C THR A 450 -10.04 -7.46 25.52
N LYS A 451 -10.22 -6.13 25.43
CA LYS A 451 -11.54 -5.47 25.54
C LYS A 451 -12.36 -5.57 24.25
N HIS A 452 -11.79 -6.10 23.18
CA HIS A 452 -12.53 -6.34 21.95
C HIS A 452 -13.47 -7.53 22.12
N GLU A 453 -14.76 -7.27 22.10
CA GLU A 453 -15.80 -8.28 22.27
C GLU A 453 -15.99 -9.10 21.00
N VAL A 454 -16.41 -10.36 21.16
CA VAL A 454 -16.75 -11.24 20.04
C VAL A 454 -18.01 -10.70 19.36
N PRO A 455 -17.99 -10.39 18.05
CA PRO A 455 -19.17 -9.88 17.36
C PRO A 455 -20.34 -10.86 17.39
N ALA A 456 -21.55 -10.35 17.64
CA ALA A 456 -22.77 -11.16 17.66
C ALA A 456 -22.97 -11.95 16.35
N TRP A 457 -22.63 -11.35 15.20
CA TRP A 457 -22.78 -12.00 13.90
C TRP A 457 -22.02 -13.33 13.82
N PHE A 458 -20.86 -13.45 14.48
CA PHE A 458 -20.06 -14.67 14.45
C PHE A 458 -20.71 -15.78 15.27
N SER A 459 -21.08 -15.45 16.51
CA SER A 459 -21.80 -16.36 17.40
C SER A 459 -23.15 -16.78 16.83
N ASP A 460 -23.80 -15.94 16.04
CA ASP A 460 -25.10 -16.22 15.40
C ASP A 460 -24.97 -17.03 14.12
N SER A 461 -23.83 -16.91 13.43
CA SER A 461 -23.57 -17.56 12.14
C SER A 461 -23.46 -19.08 12.24
N LYS A 462 -22.86 -19.59 13.33
CA LYS A 462 -22.58 -21.02 13.63
C LYS A 462 -21.70 -21.79 12.64
N PHE A 463 -21.84 -21.54 11.34
CA PHE A 463 -21.22 -22.31 10.28
C PHE A 463 -20.55 -21.40 9.25
N GLY A 464 -19.30 -21.74 8.93
CA GLY A 464 -18.57 -21.12 7.84
C GLY A 464 -17.69 -22.11 7.08
N LEU A 465 -17.17 -21.64 5.96
CA LEU A 465 -16.32 -22.42 5.05
C LEU A 465 -14.99 -21.75 4.80
N TYR A 466 -13.96 -22.54 4.55
CA TYR A 466 -12.77 -22.08 3.87
C TYR A 466 -12.20 -23.21 3.01
N ALA A 467 -11.04 -23.00 2.40
CA ALA A 467 -10.37 -24.03 1.63
C ALA A 467 -8.85 -23.98 1.84
N HIS A 468 -8.24 -25.16 1.92
CA HIS A 468 -6.81 -25.34 1.72
C HIS A 468 -6.57 -25.62 0.24
N TRP A 469 -6.22 -24.56 -0.47
CA TRP A 469 -5.94 -24.56 -1.89
C TRP A 469 -4.62 -23.83 -2.12
N GLY A 470 -3.79 -24.30 -3.05
CA GLY A 470 -2.47 -23.74 -3.30
C GLY A 470 -1.58 -24.68 -4.13
N ILE A 471 -0.31 -24.32 -4.28
CA ILE A 471 0.67 -25.05 -5.11
C ILE A 471 0.81 -26.52 -4.67
N TYR A 472 0.73 -26.78 -3.37
CA TYR A 472 0.80 -28.11 -2.79
C TYR A 472 -0.29 -29.08 -3.29
N ALA A 473 -1.34 -28.59 -3.96
CA ALA A 473 -2.33 -29.44 -4.63
C ALA A 473 -1.86 -29.96 -6.00
N VAL A 474 -0.91 -29.29 -6.66
CA VAL A 474 -0.43 -29.66 -8.02
C VAL A 474 0.18 -31.06 -8.08
N PRO A 475 1.02 -31.51 -7.10
CA PRO A 475 1.54 -32.88 -7.12
C PRO A 475 0.45 -33.96 -7.00
N GLY A 476 -0.66 -33.68 -6.32
CA GLY A 476 -1.77 -34.60 -6.12
C GLY A 476 -1.50 -35.77 -5.16
N PHE A 477 -0.42 -35.73 -4.39
CA PHE A 477 -0.14 -36.72 -3.34
C PHE A 477 0.59 -36.10 -2.15
N GLY A 478 0.67 -36.83 -1.04
CA GLY A 478 1.21 -36.32 0.21
C GLY A 478 0.15 -35.56 0.98
N ASN A 479 0.38 -34.27 1.22
CA ASN A 479 -0.54 -33.36 1.92
C ASN A 479 -0.14 -31.90 1.66
N GLU A 480 -0.81 -30.94 2.31
CA GLU A 480 -0.50 -29.51 2.23
C GLU A 480 0.90 -29.11 2.74
N TRP A 481 1.66 -30.06 3.32
CA TRP A 481 3.07 -29.89 3.69
C TRP A 481 4.04 -30.50 2.66
N TYR A 482 3.57 -30.80 1.45
CA TYR A 482 4.39 -31.36 0.36
C TYR A 482 5.73 -30.62 0.20
N GLY A 483 5.69 -29.29 0.13
CA GLY A 483 6.88 -28.46 -0.04
C GLY A 483 7.94 -28.66 1.06
N LYS A 484 7.53 -28.94 2.29
CA LYS A 484 8.47 -29.31 3.37
C LYS A 484 9.08 -30.67 3.13
N TRP A 485 8.24 -31.67 2.87
CA TRP A 485 8.65 -33.06 2.86
C TRP A 485 9.36 -33.50 1.58
N MET A 486 9.20 -32.76 0.47
CA MET A 486 9.92 -33.05 -0.76
C MET A 486 11.43 -32.76 -0.67
N TYR A 487 11.86 -31.94 0.30
CA TYR A 487 13.28 -31.68 0.56
C TYR A 487 13.83 -32.47 1.75
N ASP A 488 13.07 -33.42 2.31
CA ASP A 488 13.60 -34.29 3.38
C ASP A 488 13.92 -35.68 2.81
N PRO A 489 15.21 -36.03 2.61
CA PRO A 489 15.61 -37.33 2.06
C PRO A 489 15.08 -38.55 2.83
N ASN A 490 14.72 -38.37 4.11
CA ASN A 490 14.22 -39.43 4.96
C ASN A 490 12.69 -39.59 4.89
N HIS A 491 11.99 -38.72 4.15
CA HIS A 491 10.54 -38.74 4.01
C HIS A 491 10.09 -39.44 2.72
N GLU A 492 8.98 -40.19 2.79
CA GLU A 492 8.39 -40.88 1.62
C GLU A 492 7.98 -39.96 0.47
N ILE A 493 7.74 -38.67 0.78
CA ILE A 493 7.34 -37.66 -0.21
C ILE A 493 8.54 -37.27 -1.07
N HIS A 494 9.74 -37.16 -0.50
CA HIS A 494 10.97 -36.92 -1.26
C HIS A 494 11.24 -38.06 -2.23
N GLN A 495 11.13 -39.32 -1.78
CA GLN A 495 11.34 -40.49 -2.65
C GLN A 495 10.38 -40.48 -3.84
N ARG A 496 9.09 -40.32 -3.57
CA ARG A 496 8.06 -40.28 -4.61
C ARG A 496 8.14 -39.03 -5.50
N HIS A 497 8.63 -37.91 -4.98
CA HIS A 497 8.94 -36.72 -5.77
C HIS A 497 10.08 -37.01 -6.75
N SER A 498 11.19 -37.57 -6.25
CA SER A 498 12.36 -37.94 -7.05
C SER A 498 12.03 -38.94 -8.16
N GLU A 499 11.16 -39.91 -7.88
CA GLU A 499 10.68 -40.88 -8.87
C GLU A 499 9.81 -40.24 -9.97
N ARG A 500 8.98 -39.25 -9.63
CA ARG A 500 7.96 -38.69 -10.54
C ARG A 500 8.44 -37.45 -11.30
N PHE A 501 9.21 -36.59 -10.65
CA PHE A 501 9.59 -35.27 -11.15
C PHE A 501 11.11 -35.09 -11.31
N GLY A 502 11.92 -35.89 -10.62
CA GLY A 502 13.38 -35.81 -10.63
C GLY A 502 13.97 -35.23 -9.35
N ASN A 503 15.29 -35.05 -9.31
CA ASN A 503 15.97 -34.49 -8.13
C ASN A 503 15.44 -33.06 -7.85
N PRO A 504 15.27 -32.64 -6.58
CA PRO A 504 14.87 -31.27 -6.26
C PRO A 504 15.75 -30.14 -6.83
N ALA A 505 17.00 -30.43 -7.24
CA ALA A 505 17.85 -29.52 -8.01
C ALA A 505 17.32 -29.27 -9.44
N ASP A 506 16.77 -30.30 -10.08
CA ASP A 506 16.24 -30.23 -11.44
C ASP A 506 14.78 -29.75 -11.47
N PHE A 507 13.99 -30.16 -10.46
CA PHE A 507 12.59 -29.78 -10.31
C PHE A 507 12.28 -29.49 -8.84
N GLY A 508 12.33 -28.21 -8.47
CA GLY A 508 12.06 -27.76 -7.11
C GLY A 508 10.60 -27.36 -6.89
N TYR A 509 10.25 -26.99 -5.66
CA TYR A 509 8.86 -26.67 -5.29
C TYR A 509 8.30 -25.49 -6.08
N LYS A 510 9.12 -24.47 -6.36
CA LYS A 510 8.75 -23.31 -7.19
C LYS A 510 8.27 -23.71 -8.59
N ASP A 511 8.72 -24.86 -9.13
CA ASP A 511 8.42 -25.27 -10.50
C ASP A 511 6.96 -25.77 -10.63
N PHE A 512 6.33 -26.15 -9.51
CA PHE A 512 4.89 -26.44 -9.47
C PHE A 512 4.00 -25.19 -9.66
N ILE A 513 4.53 -23.97 -9.53
CA ILE A 513 3.76 -22.73 -9.73
C ILE A 513 3.13 -22.70 -11.12
N ALA A 514 3.84 -23.19 -12.14
CA ALA A 514 3.31 -23.25 -13.51
C ALA A 514 2.11 -24.21 -13.65
N GLY A 515 2.05 -25.25 -12.82
CA GLY A 515 0.95 -26.21 -12.80
C GLY A 515 -0.26 -25.76 -11.98
N PHE A 516 -0.14 -24.69 -11.21
CA PHE A 516 -1.27 -24.07 -10.50
C PHE A 516 -1.96 -23.06 -11.43
N THR A 517 -2.85 -23.55 -12.29
CA THR A 517 -3.45 -22.74 -13.37
C THR A 517 -4.77 -22.07 -13.00
N ALA A 518 -5.52 -22.61 -12.02
CA ALA A 518 -6.86 -22.15 -11.66
C ALA A 518 -7.81 -21.91 -12.86
N GLU A 519 -7.65 -22.67 -13.96
CA GLU A 519 -8.39 -22.46 -15.21
C GLU A 519 -9.90 -22.71 -15.10
N HIS A 520 -10.30 -23.57 -14.15
CA HIS A 520 -11.70 -23.89 -13.86
C HIS A 520 -12.18 -23.25 -12.55
N TYR A 521 -11.40 -22.32 -11.98
CA TYR A 521 -11.83 -21.53 -10.84
C TYR A 521 -12.85 -20.47 -11.28
N ASP A 522 -14.04 -20.57 -10.70
CA ASP A 522 -15.12 -19.60 -10.80
C ASP A 522 -15.55 -19.16 -9.39
N ALA A 523 -15.32 -17.88 -9.09
CA ALA A 523 -15.64 -17.28 -7.81
C ALA A 523 -17.14 -17.27 -7.51
N ASP A 524 -17.99 -17.12 -8.52
CA ASP A 524 -19.44 -17.16 -8.36
C ASP A 524 -19.94 -18.58 -8.10
N ASP A 525 -19.41 -19.60 -8.80
CA ASP A 525 -19.75 -21.00 -8.53
C ASP A 525 -19.38 -21.41 -7.09
N TRP A 526 -18.21 -21.00 -6.62
CA TRP A 526 -17.79 -21.25 -5.24
C TRP A 526 -18.70 -20.53 -4.25
N ALA A 527 -18.98 -19.25 -4.48
CA ALA A 527 -19.84 -18.46 -3.59
C ALA A 527 -21.29 -18.98 -3.56
N ASP A 528 -21.80 -19.48 -4.69
CA ASP A 528 -23.10 -20.14 -4.78
C ASP A 528 -23.12 -21.45 -3.99
N LEU A 529 -22.09 -22.30 -4.13
CA LEU A 529 -21.96 -23.50 -3.32
C LEU A 529 -21.89 -23.18 -1.83
N PHE A 530 -21.15 -22.15 -1.44
CA PHE A 530 -21.00 -21.77 -0.04
C PHE A 530 -22.30 -21.23 0.55
N THR A 531 -23.06 -20.47 -0.24
CA THR A 531 -24.39 -20.00 0.16
C THR A 531 -25.37 -21.17 0.26
N ALA A 532 -25.36 -22.05 -0.74
CA ALA A 532 -26.24 -23.21 -0.80
C ALA A 532 -26.00 -24.20 0.35
N SER A 533 -24.77 -24.29 0.86
CA SER A 533 -24.44 -25.14 2.03
C SER A 533 -24.95 -24.59 3.37
N GLY A 534 -25.41 -23.33 3.40
CA GLY A 534 -25.82 -22.64 4.62
C GLY A 534 -24.67 -21.94 5.38
N ALA A 535 -23.47 -21.83 4.80
CA ALA A 535 -22.41 -21.05 5.42
C ALA A 535 -22.79 -19.55 5.47
N ARG A 536 -22.42 -18.87 6.56
CA ARG A 536 -22.65 -17.41 6.72
C ARG A 536 -21.38 -16.58 6.57
N TYR A 537 -20.24 -17.24 6.62
CA TYR A 537 -18.93 -16.65 6.38
C TYR A 537 -18.06 -17.62 5.57
N ALA A 538 -17.24 -17.10 4.65
CA ALA A 538 -16.39 -17.94 3.82
C ALA A 538 -15.09 -17.27 3.33
N GLY A 539 -14.14 -18.08 2.85
CA GLY A 539 -12.89 -17.65 2.22
C GLY A 539 -12.04 -18.82 1.72
N PHE A 540 -10.74 -18.61 1.52
CA PHE A 540 -9.75 -19.67 1.38
C PHE A 540 -8.38 -19.20 1.87
N SER A 541 -7.49 -20.13 2.18
CA SER A 541 -6.15 -19.83 2.70
C SER A 541 -5.39 -18.91 1.73
N LEU A 542 -5.07 -17.70 2.18
CA LEU A 542 -4.40 -16.70 1.36
C LEU A 542 -2.95 -17.06 1.08
N ALA A 543 -2.31 -17.66 2.08
CA ALA A 543 -0.99 -18.25 1.98
C ALA A 543 -0.81 -19.28 3.09
N HIS A 544 -0.34 -20.46 2.72
CA HIS A 544 -0.06 -21.54 3.65
C HIS A 544 1.37 -21.42 4.19
N HIS A 545 1.91 -22.47 4.81
CA HIS A 545 3.30 -22.51 5.30
C HIS A 545 4.33 -22.39 4.16
N ASP A 546 3.95 -22.69 2.93
CA ASP A 546 4.79 -22.56 1.73
C ASP A 546 4.94 -21.12 1.23
N GLY A 547 4.19 -20.17 1.79
CA GLY A 547 4.39 -18.73 1.58
C GLY A 547 3.80 -18.14 0.30
N PHE A 548 3.29 -18.96 -0.64
CA PHE A 548 2.73 -18.50 -1.91
C PHE A 548 1.38 -17.80 -1.73
N GLY A 549 1.25 -16.60 -2.30
CA GLY A 549 0.04 -15.77 -2.14
C GLY A 549 -1.04 -16.08 -3.16
N LEU A 550 -2.27 -16.32 -2.72
CA LEU A 550 -3.46 -16.51 -3.56
C LEU A 550 -4.27 -15.23 -3.82
N TRP A 551 -3.60 -14.07 -3.75
CA TRP A 551 -4.14 -12.76 -4.15
C TRP A 551 -3.15 -11.99 -5.04
N ASP A 552 -3.61 -10.94 -5.74
CA ASP A 552 -2.69 -10.06 -6.49
C ASP A 552 -1.94 -9.11 -5.53
N SER A 553 -0.70 -9.46 -5.19
CA SER A 553 0.13 -8.71 -4.24
C SER A 553 1.05 -7.70 -4.93
N ASP A 554 1.17 -6.50 -4.34
CA ASP A 554 2.10 -5.42 -4.69
C ASP A 554 3.36 -5.43 -3.83
N VAL A 555 3.32 -6.09 -2.66
CA VAL A 555 4.43 -6.15 -1.69
C VAL A 555 5.21 -7.47 -1.74
N TYR A 556 4.71 -8.46 -2.49
CA TYR A 556 5.29 -9.79 -2.58
C TYR A 556 5.20 -10.35 -4.00
N ARG A 557 6.28 -10.89 -4.57
CA ARG A 557 6.29 -11.32 -5.99
C ARG A 557 5.74 -12.74 -6.24
N TRP A 558 5.77 -13.63 -5.25
CA TRP A 558 5.34 -15.02 -5.40
C TRP A 558 3.85 -15.16 -5.12
N ASN A 559 3.05 -14.73 -6.08
CA ASN A 559 1.61 -14.74 -5.95
C ASN A 559 0.89 -15.01 -7.28
N VAL A 560 -0.38 -15.40 -7.18
CA VAL A 560 -1.26 -15.71 -8.32
C VAL A 560 -1.55 -14.54 -9.24
N GLY A 561 -1.40 -13.29 -8.79
CA GLY A 561 -1.50 -12.12 -9.67
C GLY A 561 -0.30 -11.94 -10.61
N LYS A 562 0.86 -12.48 -10.24
CA LYS A 562 2.10 -12.38 -11.05
C LYS A 562 2.49 -13.70 -11.73
N MET A 563 2.09 -14.82 -11.16
CA MET A 563 2.49 -16.18 -11.56
C MET A 563 1.26 -17.10 -11.66
N GLY A 564 1.42 -18.30 -12.24
CA GLY A 564 0.31 -19.23 -12.45
C GLY A 564 -0.84 -18.57 -13.23
N PRO A 565 -2.04 -18.42 -12.65
CA PRO A 565 -3.22 -17.87 -13.33
C PRO A 565 -3.12 -16.39 -13.70
N ARG A 566 -2.22 -15.61 -13.08
CA ARG A 566 -2.12 -14.14 -13.24
C ARG A 566 -3.45 -13.41 -12.98
N ARG A 567 -4.16 -13.84 -11.93
CA ARG A 567 -5.48 -13.36 -11.50
C ARG A 567 -5.50 -13.09 -10.00
N ASP A 568 -6.32 -12.14 -9.57
CA ASP A 568 -6.57 -11.90 -8.15
C ASP A 568 -7.67 -12.84 -7.63
N LEU A 569 -7.31 -14.11 -7.39
CA LEU A 569 -8.28 -15.15 -7.05
C LEU A 569 -9.07 -14.80 -5.76
N TYR A 570 -8.39 -14.32 -4.72
CA TYR A 570 -9.05 -13.98 -3.46
C TYR A 570 -9.91 -12.72 -3.60
N GLY A 571 -9.48 -11.73 -4.38
CA GLY A 571 -10.29 -10.56 -4.71
C GLY A 571 -11.58 -10.92 -5.46
N GLU A 572 -11.50 -11.86 -6.41
CA GLU A 572 -12.66 -12.38 -7.14
C GLU A 572 -13.66 -13.05 -6.18
N LEU A 573 -13.19 -13.94 -5.29
CA LEU A 573 -14.06 -14.56 -4.27
C LEU A 573 -14.67 -13.53 -3.33
N ALA A 574 -13.86 -12.59 -2.83
CA ALA A 574 -14.33 -11.55 -1.92
C ALA A 574 -15.46 -10.71 -2.54
N ALA A 575 -15.37 -10.40 -3.83
CA ALA A 575 -16.43 -9.73 -4.56
C ALA A 575 -17.69 -10.60 -4.69
N ALA A 576 -17.53 -11.90 -5.00
CA ALA A 576 -18.64 -12.84 -5.16
C ALA A 576 -19.40 -13.10 -3.84
N LEU A 577 -18.69 -13.22 -2.72
CA LEU A 577 -19.27 -13.42 -1.39
C LEU A 577 -20.05 -12.19 -0.92
N ARG A 578 -19.51 -10.97 -1.13
CA ARG A 578 -20.20 -9.73 -0.76
C ARG A 578 -21.53 -9.53 -1.51
N ARG A 579 -21.61 -9.96 -2.77
CA ARG A 579 -22.89 -9.94 -3.52
C ARG A 579 -23.97 -10.83 -2.90
N ARG A 580 -23.57 -11.81 -2.08
CA ARG A 580 -24.45 -12.79 -1.41
C ARG A 580 -24.58 -12.52 0.09
N ASP A 581 -24.16 -11.32 0.55
CA ASP A 581 -24.18 -10.92 1.96
C ASP A 581 -23.45 -11.89 2.90
N MET A 582 -22.41 -12.57 2.38
CA MET A 582 -21.56 -13.44 3.17
C MET A 582 -20.37 -12.66 3.74
N ARG A 583 -20.02 -12.95 4.99
CA ARG A 583 -18.84 -12.38 5.65
C ARG A 583 -17.56 -13.02 5.09
N LEU A 584 -16.52 -12.22 4.93
CA LEU A 584 -15.26 -12.65 4.35
C LEU A 584 -14.28 -13.11 5.43
N VAL A 585 -13.66 -14.26 5.21
CA VAL A 585 -12.63 -14.85 6.07
C VAL A 585 -11.28 -14.86 5.36
N ALA A 586 -10.23 -14.43 6.07
CA ALA A 586 -8.84 -14.38 5.62
C ALA A 586 -7.94 -15.29 6.50
N PRO A 587 -7.79 -16.57 6.12
CA PRO A 587 -6.87 -17.51 6.76
C PRO A 587 -5.42 -17.26 6.29
N PHE A 588 -4.48 -17.15 7.23
CA PHE A 588 -3.04 -17.04 7.01
C PHE A 588 -2.27 -18.06 7.85
N HIS A 589 -1.37 -18.83 7.23
CA HIS A 589 -0.54 -19.82 7.94
C HIS A 589 0.96 -19.52 7.80
N ILE A 590 1.29 -18.34 7.33
CA ILE A 590 2.63 -18.00 6.87
C ILE A 590 3.68 -17.89 7.97
N VAL A 591 3.31 -17.68 9.24
CA VAL A 591 4.30 -17.39 10.31
C VAL A 591 5.28 -18.55 10.57
N ARG A 592 4.89 -19.79 10.26
CA ARG A 592 5.79 -20.96 10.32
C ARG A 592 6.74 -21.09 9.13
N GLY A 593 6.65 -20.20 8.15
CA GLY A 593 7.37 -20.30 6.87
C GLY A 593 8.89 -20.22 6.97
N PHE A 594 9.44 -19.56 8.00
CA PHE A 594 10.89 -19.49 8.17
C PHE A 594 11.49 -20.87 8.50
N ASN A 595 12.52 -21.27 7.76
CA ASN A 595 13.13 -22.61 7.78
C ASN A 595 12.18 -23.77 7.44
N TRP A 596 10.96 -23.50 6.99
CA TRP A 596 9.92 -24.52 6.79
C TRP A 596 10.35 -25.65 5.85
N PHE A 597 11.11 -25.30 4.82
CA PHE A 597 11.60 -26.19 3.77
C PHE A 597 12.88 -26.95 4.13
N LEU A 598 13.50 -26.68 5.30
CA LEU A 598 14.74 -27.35 5.65
C LEU A 598 14.51 -28.85 5.94
N PRO A 599 15.39 -29.74 5.42
CA PRO A 599 15.37 -31.17 5.74
C PRO A 599 15.33 -31.42 7.25
N GLY A 600 14.42 -32.28 7.72
CA GLY A 600 14.30 -32.59 9.14
C GLY A 600 13.84 -31.43 10.03
N TRP A 601 13.36 -30.30 9.47
CA TRP A 601 12.93 -29.14 10.26
C TRP A 601 11.80 -29.50 11.24
N SER A 602 12.02 -29.15 12.50
CA SER A 602 11.03 -29.25 13.57
C SER A 602 10.87 -27.89 14.24
N GLN A 603 9.67 -27.32 14.13
CA GLN A 603 9.34 -26.06 14.79
C GLN A 603 9.35 -26.13 16.33
N TRP A 604 9.36 -27.34 16.90
CA TRP A 604 9.25 -27.53 18.35
C TRP A 604 10.58 -27.34 19.07
N ASN A 605 11.65 -27.86 18.48
CA ASN A 605 13.00 -27.80 19.03
C ASN A 605 13.91 -26.89 18.18
N GLN A 606 13.39 -26.30 17.10
CA GLN A 606 14.10 -25.44 16.15
C GLN A 606 15.37 -26.11 15.60
N ARG A 607 15.28 -27.40 15.27
CA ARG A 607 16.36 -28.20 14.68
C ARG A 607 15.99 -28.69 13.29
N PHE A 608 17.02 -28.89 12.48
CA PHE A 608 16.96 -29.50 11.16
C PHE A 608 18.16 -30.46 11.01
N ASP A 609 18.12 -31.33 10.00
CA ASP A 609 19.20 -32.26 9.68
C ASP A 609 20.32 -31.52 8.93
N GLN A 610 21.43 -31.25 9.62
CA GLN A 610 22.57 -30.54 9.06
C GLN A 610 23.24 -31.31 7.91
N ALA A 611 23.28 -32.65 7.97
CA ALA A 611 23.91 -33.45 6.94
C ALA A 611 23.07 -33.46 5.65
N ALA A 612 21.74 -33.52 5.78
CA ALA A 612 20.83 -33.40 4.66
C ALA A 612 20.84 -31.97 4.06
N VAL A 613 20.93 -30.93 4.90
CA VAL A 613 21.11 -29.55 4.43
C VAL A 613 22.40 -29.39 3.63
N GLN A 614 23.54 -29.87 4.15
CA GLN A 614 24.81 -29.77 3.44
C GLN A 614 24.74 -30.51 2.10
N ARG A 615 24.13 -31.70 2.07
CA ARG A 615 23.91 -32.44 0.83
C ARG A 615 23.06 -31.65 -0.17
N GLY A 616 21.96 -31.04 0.26
CA GLY A 616 21.12 -30.22 -0.63
C GLY A 616 21.84 -28.98 -1.17
N ILE A 617 22.77 -28.40 -0.40
CA ILE A 617 23.66 -27.33 -0.89
C ILE A 617 24.62 -27.88 -1.95
N ASP A 618 25.27 -29.03 -1.68
CA ASP A 618 26.23 -29.64 -2.60
C ASP A 618 25.58 -30.12 -3.91
N GLU A 619 24.33 -30.59 -3.84
CA GLU A 619 23.50 -31.00 -4.99
C GLU A 619 22.86 -29.82 -5.72
N GLY A 620 22.87 -28.61 -5.15
CA GLY A 620 22.32 -27.41 -5.79
C GLY A 620 20.79 -27.30 -5.75
N TRP A 621 20.15 -27.71 -4.66
CA TRP A 621 18.69 -27.56 -4.49
C TRP A 621 18.27 -26.09 -4.47
N ASP A 622 17.16 -25.78 -5.14
CA ASP A 622 16.69 -24.40 -5.34
C ASP A 622 16.29 -23.68 -4.04
N LEU A 623 15.99 -24.41 -2.96
CA LEU A 623 15.72 -23.81 -1.66
C LEU A 623 16.93 -23.06 -1.06
N PHE A 624 18.14 -23.36 -1.54
CA PHE A 624 19.38 -22.67 -1.17
C PHE A 624 19.87 -21.68 -2.22
N ASP A 625 19.14 -21.48 -3.32
CA ASP A 625 19.45 -20.47 -4.32
C ASP A 625 19.10 -19.07 -3.77
N PRO A 626 20.07 -18.13 -3.71
CA PRO A 626 19.82 -16.76 -3.27
C PRO A 626 18.71 -16.05 -4.07
N ASP A 627 18.51 -16.39 -5.34
CA ASP A 627 17.47 -15.80 -6.19
C ASP A 627 16.05 -16.19 -5.75
N TYR A 628 15.90 -17.24 -4.93
CA TYR A 628 14.61 -17.70 -4.37
C TYR A 628 14.53 -17.56 -2.84
N SER A 629 15.48 -16.86 -2.22
CA SER A 629 15.53 -16.61 -0.77
C SER A 629 14.22 -16.05 -0.21
N ASP A 630 13.57 -15.14 -0.92
CA ASP A 630 12.28 -14.53 -0.54
C ASP A 630 11.04 -15.40 -0.77
N PHE A 631 11.22 -16.62 -1.29
CA PHE A 631 10.20 -17.67 -1.36
C PHE A 631 10.38 -18.68 -0.23
N TYR A 632 11.59 -19.24 -0.12
CA TYR A 632 11.88 -20.37 0.77
C TYR A 632 12.18 -19.97 2.21
N TRP A 633 12.68 -18.75 2.44
CA TRP A 633 12.95 -18.20 3.78
C TRP A 633 13.75 -19.12 4.69
N VAL A 634 14.86 -19.66 4.18
CA VAL A 634 15.78 -20.49 4.96
C VAL A 634 16.96 -19.68 5.48
N GLN A 635 17.42 -19.99 6.68
CA GLN A 635 18.49 -19.26 7.38
C GLN A 635 19.84 -19.25 6.63
N GLN A 636 20.04 -20.16 5.67
CA GLN A 636 21.23 -20.21 4.82
C GLN A 636 21.28 -19.04 3.83
N THR A 637 20.12 -18.50 3.43
CA THR A 637 20.02 -17.45 2.41
C THR A 637 19.25 -16.22 2.88
N SER A 638 18.58 -16.30 4.03
CA SER A 638 17.61 -15.30 4.49
C SER A 638 17.77 -14.97 5.97
N GLN A 639 17.32 -13.78 6.36
CA GLN A 639 17.23 -13.35 7.75
C GLN A 639 15.79 -13.41 8.25
N PHE A 640 15.61 -13.78 9.51
CA PHE A 640 14.27 -13.88 10.11
C PHE A 640 13.53 -12.53 10.12
N ASP A 641 14.24 -11.43 10.41
CA ASP A 641 13.65 -10.08 10.44
C ASP A 641 13.07 -9.67 9.08
N ASP A 642 13.74 -10.04 7.97
CA ASP A 642 13.25 -9.77 6.61
C ASP A 642 11.99 -10.59 6.30
N PHE A 643 11.97 -11.87 6.68
CA PHE A 643 10.79 -12.74 6.57
C PHE A 643 9.61 -12.14 7.33
N PHE A 644 9.84 -11.70 8.56
CA PHE A 644 8.79 -11.20 9.43
C PHE A 644 8.28 -9.83 9.01
N ALA A 645 9.15 -8.95 8.52
CA ALA A 645 8.74 -7.70 7.87
C ALA A 645 7.86 -7.98 6.62
N GLN A 646 8.22 -8.98 5.82
CA GLN A 646 7.41 -9.39 4.67
C GLN A 646 6.07 -10.01 5.10
N TRP A 647 6.06 -10.82 6.16
CA TRP A 647 4.83 -11.33 6.79
C TRP A 647 3.88 -10.18 7.15
N GLN A 648 4.39 -9.16 7.86
CA GLN A 648 3.58 -8.02 8.27
C GLN A 648 3.04 -7.24 7.06
N ALA A 649 3.86 -7.06 6.02
CA ALA A 649 3.45 -6.39 4.79
C ALA A 649 2.33 -7.14 4.05
N LYS A 650 2.44 -8.48 3.93
CA LYS A 650 1.41 -9.34 3.30
C LYS A 650 0.08 -9.24 4.06
N VAL A 651 0.11 -9.37 5.39
CA VAL A 651 -1.09 -9.32 6.22
C VAL A 651 -1.76 -7.95 6.15
N ARG A 652 -0.99 -6.85 6.27
CA ARG A 652 -1.52 -5.48 6.13
C ARG A 652 -2.13 -5.23 4.76
N GLU A 653 -1.49 -5.71 3.70
CA GLU A 653 -2.01 -5.57 2.35
C GLU A 653 -3.37 -6.25 2.19
N VAL A 654 -3.54 -7.49 2.66
CA VAL A 654 -4.82 -8.19 2.58
C VAL A 654 -5.90 -7.49 3.40
N ILE A 655 -5.56 -7.04 4.62
CA ILE A 655 -6.48 -6.26 5.47
C ILE A 655 -6.98 -5.04 4.69
N ASP A 656 -6.08 -4.24 4.14
CA ASP A 656 -6.42 -3.01 3.44
C ASP A 656 -7.14 -3.24 2.09
N LYS A 657 -6.75 -4.27 1.32
CA LYS A 657 -7.37 -4.64 0.03
C LYS A 657 -8.78 -5.21 0.20
N TYR A 658 -8.94 -6.16 1.12
CA TYR A 658 -10.11 -7.04 1.14
C TYR A 658 -10.97 -6.89 2.38
N GLN A 659 -10.56 -6.11 3.38
CA GLN A 659 -11.38 -5.78 4.55
C GLN A 659 -12.13 -6.99 5.17
N PRO A 660 -11.43 -8.11 5.42
CA PRO A 660 -12.07 -9.33 5.90
C PRO A 660 -12.70 -9.08 7.28
N GLU A 661 -13.87 -9.67 7.52
CA GLU A 661 -14.53 -9.63 8.83
C GLU A 661 -13.96 -10.65 9.82
N LEU A 662 -13.26 -11.68 9.34
CA LEU A 662 -12.56 -12.65 10.18
C LEU A 662 -11.13 -12.86 9.68
N MET A 663 -10.16 -12.70 10.59
CA MET A 663 -8.77 -13.15 10.37
C MET A 663 -8.52 -14.44 11.15
N TRP A 664 -7.92 -15.44 10.51
CA TRP A 664 -7.49 -16.68 11.17
C TRP A 664 -6.01 -16.90 10.93
N PHE A 665 -5.24 -16.99 12.01
CA PHE A 665 -3.79 -17.21 11.92
C PHE A 665 -3.46 -18.62 12.42
N ASP A 666 -2.83 -19.42 11.56
CA ASP A 666 -2.34 -20.74 11.91
C ASP A 666 -0.86 -20.69 12.33
N GLY A 667 -0.56 -21.39 13.42
CA GLY A 667 0.78 -21.48 13.99
C GLY A 667 1.36 -20.17 14.51
N GLY A 668 2.60 -20.25 15.00
CA GLY A 668 3.37 -19.13 15.54
C GLY A 668 3.40 -19.10 17.07
N LYS A 669 4.60 -19.09 17.66
CA LYS A 669 4.79 -18.82 19.08
C LYS A 669 5.10 -17.35 19.27
N PHE A 670 4.14 -16.47 18.92
CA PHE A 670 4.34 -15.02 18.93
C PHE A 670 4.89 -14.51 20.28
N ARG A 671 4.53 -15.18 21.38
CA ARG A 671 5.04 -14.89 22.74
C ARG A 671 6.45 -15.39 23.01
N ASP A 672 6.77 -16.62 22.63
CA ASP A 672 8.02 -17.28 23.05
C ASP A 672 9.20 -16.95 22.12
N GLU A 673 8.94 -16.39 20.93
CA GLU A 673 9.95 -16.10 19.92
C GLU A 673 10.34 -14.62 19.86
N GLY A 674 9.87 -13.77 20.79
CA GLY A 674 10.25 -12.36 20.86
C GLY A 674 9.50 -11.43 19.89
N PHE A 675 8.36 -11.86 19.35
CA PHE A 675 7.61 -11.16 18.31
C PHE A 675 6.23 -10.64 18.79
N GLU A 676 5.99 -10.66 20.09
CA GLU A 676 4.70 -10.29 20.69
C GLU A 676 4.35 -8.84 20.38
N GLU A 677 5.32 -7.92 20.38
CA GLU A 677 5.11 -6.51 20.06
C GLU A 677 4.55 -6.31 18.65
N THR A 678 5.15 -6.93 17.64
CA THR A 678 4.66 -6.81 16.26
C THR A 678 3.32 -7.51 16.04
N ALA A 679 3.08 -8.62 16.74
CA ALA A 679 1.76 -9.26 16.73
C ALA A 679 0.70 -8.31 17.32
N LEU A 680 0.99 -7.67 18.46
CA LEU A 680 0.13 -6.66 19.09
C LEU A 680 -0.14 -5.49 18.15
N GLU A 681 0.87 -4.99 17.44
CA GLU A 681 0.72 -3.92 16.45
C GLU A 681 -0.20 -4.33 15.29
N MET A 682 -0.02 -5.55 14.77
CA MET A 682 -0.84 -6.07 13.67
C MET A 682 -2.30 -6.25 14.12
N LEU A 683 -2.52 -6.81 15.31
CA LEU A 683 -3.86 -6.95 15.88
C LEU A 683 -4.52 -5.58 16.11
N ALA A 684 -3.81 -4.64 16.74
CA ALA A 684 -4.31 -3.27 16.93
C ALA A 684 -4.65 -2.60 15.59
N PHE A 685 -3.79 -2.77 14.58
CA PHE A 685 -4.04 -2.28 13.23
C PHE A 685 -5.34 -2.86 12.65
N TYR A 686 -5.52 -4.18 12.69
CA TYR A 686 -6.73 -4.82 12.16
C TYR A 686 -8.01 -4.37 12.87
N LEU A 687 -8.00 -4.34 14.20
CA LEU A 687 -9.19 -3.92 14.97
C LEU A 687 -9.53 -2.45 14.75
N ASN A 688 -8.53 -1.57 14.68
CA ASN A 688 -8.74 -0.16 14.38
C ASN A 688 -9.25 0.03 12.94
N ARG A 689 -8.76 -0.74 11.97
CA ARG A 689 -9.32 -0.77 10.61
C ARG A 689 -10.78 -1.20 10.59
N GLY A 690 -11.14 -2.24 11.34
CA GLY A 690 -12.53 -2.64 11.52
C GLY A 690 -13.42 -1.48 11.99
N ARG A 691 -12.95 -0.72 13.00
CA ARG A 691 -13.65 0.49 13.48
C ARG A 691 -13.75 1.58 12.42
N GLU A 692 -12.68 1.83 11.68
CA GLU A 692 -12.67 2.81 10.58
C GLU A 692 -13.69 2.48 9.48
N TRP A 693 -13.89 1.18 9.22
CA TRP A 693 -14.86 0.67 8.25
C TRP A 693 -16.27 0.54 8.80
N GLY A 694 -16.46 0.68 10.11
CA GLY A 694 -17.73 0.37 10.78
C GLY A 694 -18.10 -1.11 10.67
N LYS A 695 -17.10 -2.00 10.70
CA LYS A 695 -17.26 -3.45 10.68
C LYS A 695 -16.84 -4.05 12.02
N ASP A 696 -17.68 -4.91 12.56
CA ASP A 696 -17.32 -5.74 13.70
C ASP A 696 -16.44 -6.90 13.19
N VAL A 697 -15.13 -6.69 13.23
CA VAL A 697 -14.13 -7.67 12.83
C VAL A 697 -13.82 -8.65 13.97
N LEU A 698 -13.18 -9.80 13.68
CA LEU A 698 -12.70 -10.71 14.73
C LEU A 698 -11.45 -11.48 14.32
N VAL A 699 -10.74 -11.99 15.32
CA VAL A 699 -9.57 -12.85 15.14
C VAL A 699 -9.81 -14.20 15.81
N LEU A 700 -9.53 -15.28 15.09
CA LEU A 700 -9.48 -16.62 15.66
C LEU A 700 -8.08 -16.88 16.26
N ASN A 701 -8.07 -17.31 17.52
CA ASN A 701 -6.88 -17.57 18.32
C ASN A 701 -6.67 -19.09 18.43
N LYS A 702 -5.73 -19.62 17.66
CA LYS A 702 -5.49 -21.07 17.58
C LYS A 702 -4.97 -21.64 18.91
N LEU A 703 -5.49 -22.80 19.29
CA LEU A 703 -4.87 -23.69 20.28
C LEU A 703 -4.01 -24.76 19.56
N PRO A 704 -2.68 -24.58 19.47
CA PRO A 704 -1.80 -25.55 18.84
C PRO A 704 -1.54 -26.77 19.73
N VAL A 705 -0.88 -27.80 19.16
CA VAL A 705 -0.48 -29.05 19.84
C VAL A 705 0.29 -28.81 21.14
N SER A 706 1.06 -27.71 21.24
CA SER A 706 1.79 -27.34 22.46
C SER A 706 0.90 -26.82 23.60
N MET A 707 -0.41 -26.68 23.38
CA MET A 707 -1.37 -26.09 24.31
C MET A 707 -1.05 -24.63 24.70
N GLN A 708 -0.25 -23.94 23.89
CA GLN A 708 0.07 -22.52 24.04
C GLN A 708 -0.62 -21.71 22.95
N TYR A 709 -1.60 -20.89 23.31
CA TYR A 709 -2.32 -20.04 22.36
C TYR A 709 -1.37 -19.14 21.55
N ASN A 710 -1.74 -18.88 20.29
CA ASN A 710 -1.01 -17.92 19.45
C ASN A 710 -0.95 -16.53 20.11
N PHE A 711 -2.05 -16.12 20.75
CA PHE A 711 -2.22 -14.81 21.40
C PHE A 711 -2.65 -14.97 22.86
N HIS A 712 -2.85 -13.84 23.56
CA HIS A 712 -3.39 -13.86 24.93
C HIS A 712 -4.67 -14.71 25.02
N PRO A 713 -4.85 -15.57 26.05
CA PRO A 713 -6.02 -16.46 26.15
C PRO A 713 -7.36 -15.72 26.12
N ASP A 714 -7.41 -14.51 26.65
CA ASP A 714 -8.60 -13.65 26.66
C ASP A 714 -8.82 -12.83 25.39
N PHE A 715 -7.96 -12.99 24.38
CA PHE A 715 -8.11 -12.30 23.09
C PHE A 715 -8.69 -13.23 22.02
N GLY A 716 -9.65 -12.71 21.26
CA GLY A 716 -10.27 -13.39 20.13
C GLY A 716 -11.11 -14.61 20.53
N VAL A 717 -11.42 -15.43 19.53
CA VAL A 717 -12.18 -16.68 19.69
C VAL A 717 -11.22 -17.86 19.62
N ILE A 718 -11.26 -18.74 20.62
CA ILE A 718 -10.40 -19.93 20.63
C ILE A 718 -10.82 -20.88 19.50
N ASN A 719 -9.83 -21.37 18.76
CA ASN A 719 -10.02 -22.31 17.65
C ASN A 719 -9.37 -23.67 17.97
N PHE A 720 -10.18 -24.73 17.99
CA PHE A 720 -9.76 -26.12 18.22
C PHE A 720 -9.68 -26.91 16.91
N GLU A 721 -8.46 -27.30 16.54
CA GLU A 721 -8.18 -28.06 15.31
C GLU A 721 -8.85 -29.43 15.33
N SER A 722 -9.88 -29.61 14.50
CA SER A 722 -10.71 -30.82 14.44
C SER A 722 -11.27 -31.24 15.81
N GLY A 723 -11.54 -30.27 16.69
CA GLY A 723 -11.98 -30.52 18.05
C GLY A 723 -10.91 -31.13 18.97
N ARG A 724 -9.61 -31.08 18.58
CA ARG A 724 -8.52 -31.62 19.39
C ARG A 724 -8.49 -30.99 20.78
N ASP A 725 -8.53 -31.84 21.80
CA ASP A 725 -8.52 -31.54 23.24
C ASP A 725 -9.56 -30.50 23.66
N ARG A 726 -10.60 -30.30 22.82
CA ARG A 726 -11.71 -29.43 23.16
C ARG A 726 -12.44 -30.02 24.37
N PRO A 727 -12.61 -29.26 25.46
CA PRO A 727 -13.39 -29.74 26.59
C PRO A 727 -14.86 -29.93 26.17
N ALA A 728 -15.55 -30.87 26.82
CA ALA A 728 -16.96 -31.12 26.55
C ALA A 728 -17.81 -29.84 26.72
N ASN A 729 -17.45 -29.00 27.69
CA ASN A 729 -18.09 -27.72 27.96
C ASN A 729 -17.03 -26.62 27.99
N TYR A 730 -17.26 -25.55 27.23
CA TYR A 730 -16.40 -24.36 27.22
C TYR A 730 -17.27 -23.11 27.32
N GLN A 731 -16.92 -22.21 28.24
CA GLN A 731 -17.82 -21.11 28.67
C GLN A 731 -17.76 -19.87 27.76
N ARG A 732 -16.68 -19.71 26.98
CA ARG A 732 -16.49 -18.58 26.06
C ARG A 732 -16.84 -19.01 24.64
N ALA A 733 -17.09 -18.06 23.73
CA ALA A 733 -17.24 -18.39 22.31
C ALA A 733 -15.99 -19.11 21.77
N TRP A 734 -16.22 -20.14 20.96
CA TRP A 734 -15.16 -20.97 20.38
C TRP A 734 -15.51 -21.44 18.97
N ASN A 735 -14.50 -21.91 18.24
CA ASN A 735 -14.61 -22.48 16.91
C ASN A 735 -13.92 -23.84 16.83
N ASP A 736 -14.53 -24.79 16.13
CA ASP A 736 -13.86 -25.99 15.62
C ASP A 736 -13.64 -25.81 14.12
N ASP A 737 -12.39 -25.74 13.69
CA ASP A 737 -12.06 -25.97 12.29
C ASP A 737 -11.99 -27.47 12.01
N MET A 738 -12.38 -27.91 10.81
CA MET A 738 -12.31 -29.32 10.43
C MET A 738 -12.01 -29.44 8.94
N ARG A 739 -11.25 -30.45 8.55
CA ARG A 739 -11.07 -30.82 7.15
C ARG A 739 -12.25 -31.65 6.62
N ILE A 740 -12.65 -31.42 5.37
CA ILE A 740 -13.62 -32.28 4.69
C ILE A 740 -13.01 -33.62 4.27
N GLY A 741 -11.70 -33.66 4.04
CA GLY A 741 -10.93 -34.86 3.70
C GLY A 741 -10.56 -35.69 4.92
N ASP A 742 -10.52 -37.02 4.77
CA ASP A 742 -10.15 -37.91 5.87
C ASP A 742 -8.63 -38.01 6.10
N GLN A 743 -7.80 -37.63 5.12
CA GLN A 743 -6.34 -37.77 5.14
C GLN A 743 -5.57 -36.44 5.25
N SER A 744 -5.85 -35.47 4.39
CA SER A 744 -5.18 -34.16 4.25
C SER A 744 -6.17 -33.01 4.23
N TRP A 745 -5.70 -31.81 4.57
CA TRP A 745 -6.45 -30.56 4.39
C TRP A 745 -6.47 -30.14 2.91
N GLY A 746 -5.33 -30.26 2.22
CA GLY A 746 -5.21 -30.02 0.79
C GLY A 746 -5.75 -31.15 -0.08
N TRP A 747 -5.83 -30.92 -1.39
CA TRP A 747 -6.26 -31.94 -2.34
C TRP A 747 -5.20 -33.03 -2.53
N VAL A 748 -5.65 -34.29 -2.48
CA VAL A 748 -4.86 -35.48 -2.76
C VAL A 748 -5.69 -36.40 -3.63
N GLU A 749 -5.08 -36.97 -4.66
CA GLU A 749 -5.73 -37.92 -5.57
C GLU A 749 -6.21 -39.16 -4.80
N GLY A 750 -7.47 -39.53 -4.99
CA GLY A 750 -8.08 -40.70 -4.33
C GLY A 750 -8.45 -40.51 -2.86
N GLN A 751 -8.28 -39.32 -2.27
CA GLN A 751 -8.73 -39.04 -0.89
C GLN A 751 -10.25 -39.18 -0.75
N ARG A 752 -10.70 -39.70 0.41
CA ARG A 752 -12.13 -39.78 0.74
C ARG A 752 -12.58 -38.56 1.53
N TYR A 753 -13.89 -38.33 1.52
CA TYR A 753 -14.50 -37.16 2.12
C TYR A 753 -15.58 -37.56 3.12
N HIS A 754 -15.71 -36.77 4.18
CA HIS A 754 -16.75 -36.94 5.18
C HIS A 754 -18.15 -36.79 4.56
N GLN A 755 -19.09 -37.60 5.03
CA GLN A 755 -20.47 -37.60 4.55
C GLN A 755 -21.27 -36.42 5.15
N GLY A 756 -22.32 -35.98 4.46
CA GLY A 756 -23.15 -34.85 4.92
C GLY A 756 -23.72 -35.04 6.32
N HIS A 757 -24.06 -36.28 6.69
CA HIS A 757 -24.53 -36.64 8.03
C HIS A 757 -23.49 -36.37 9.11
N THR A 758 -22.26 -36.83 8.93
CA THR A 758 -21.14 -36.61 9.88
C THR A 758 -20.86 -35.12 10.07
N LEU A 759 -20.84 -34.36 8.98
CA LEU A 759 -20.58 -32.92 9.02
C LEU A 759 -21.73 -32.17 9.73
N LEU A 760 -22.98 -32.56 9.45
CA LEU A 760 -24.14 -31.99 10.13
C LEU A 760 -24.15 -32.31 11.62
N CYS A 761 -23.85 -33.55 12.01
CA CYS A 761 -23.75 -33.94 13.42
C CYS A 761 -22.77 -33.06 14.18
N LYS A 762 -21.59 -32.80 13.58
CA LYS A 762 -20.60 -31.89 14.17
C LYS A 762 -21.17 -30.49 14.34
N LEU A 763 -21.78 -29.92 13.31
CA LEU A 763 -22.38 -28.58 13.38
C LEU A 763 -23.43 -28.48 14.50
N ILE A 764 -24.33 -29.47 14.60
CA ILE A 764 -25.36 -29.51 15.65
C ILE A 764 -24.72 -29.59 17.04
N ASP A 765 -23.75 -30.49 17.25
CA ASP A 765 -23.06 -30.65 18.54
C ASP A 765 -22.27 -29.39 18.93
N CYS A 766 -21.52 -28.81 17.99
CA CYS A 766 -20.79 -27.56 18.21
C CYS A 766 -21.75 -26.44 18.62
N THR A 767 -22.86 -26.28 17.90
CA THR A 767 -23.86 -25.25 18.18
C THR A 767 -24.49 -25.42 19.56
N ALA A 768 -24.88 -26.65 19.92
CA ALA A 768 -25.46 -26.96 21.23
C ALA A 768 -24.49 -26.66 22.37
N ARG A 769 -23.19 -26.89 22.16
CA ARG A 769 -22.12 -26.60 23.13
C ARG A 769 -21.59 -25.16 23.09
N GLY A 770 -22.27 -24.27 22.36
CA GLY A 770 -21.96 -22.83 22.31
C GLY A 770 -20.83 -22.43 21.36
N GLY A 771 -20.39 -23.35 20.52
CA GLY A 771 -19.35 -23.13 19.53
C GLY A 771 -19.88 -22.85 18.12
N THR A 772 -18.92 -22.72 17.22
CA THR A 772 -19.11 -22.59 15.77
C THR A 772 -18.26 -23.65 15.06
N MET A 773 -18.59 -23.98 13.82
CA MET A 773 -17.83 -24.89 12.98
C MET A 773 -17.34 -24.15 11.72
N MET A 774 -16.04 -24.28 11.41
CA MET A 774 -15.46 -23.81 10.15
C MET A 774 -14.90 -24.99 9.35
N LEU A 775 -15.53 -25.33 8.23
CA LEU A 775 -15.14 -26.49 7.43
C LEU A 775 -14.16 -26.09 6.32
N SER A 776 -13.02 -26.77 6.23
CA SER A 776 -12.06 -26.64 5.14
C SER A 776 -12.40 -27.58 4.00
N LEU A 777 -12.45 -27.04 2.79
CA LEU A 777 -12.48 -27.79 1.53
C LEU A 777 -11.07 -28.06 1.01
N SER A 778 -10.98 -28.97 0.03
CA SER A 778 -9.74 -29.41 -0.62
C SER A 778 -9.86 -29.33 -2.15
N PRO A 779 -9.90 -28.12 -2.74
CA PRO A 779 -10.09 -27.94 -4.18
C PRO A 779 -8.87 -28.43 -4.98
N THR A 780 -9.14 -28.91 -6.19
CA THR A 780 -8.12 -29.31 -7.18
C THR A 780 -7.26 -28.12 -7.65
N PRO A 781 -6.03 -28.33 -8.14
CA PRO A 781 -5.12 -27.23 -8.53
C PRO A 781 -5.66 -26.33 -9.66
N ASP A 782 -6.55 -26.84 -10.50
CA ASP A 782 -7.21 -26.08 -11.57
C ASP A 782 -8.46 -25.31 -11.08
N GLY A 783 -8.84 -25.42 -9.81
CA GLY A 783 -9.90 -24.64 -9.18
C GLY A 783 -11.26 -25.33 -9.04
N ARG A 784 -11.39 -26.61 -9.41
CA ARG A 784 -12.65 -27.34 -9.19
C ARG A 784 -12.78 -27.80 -7.74
N ILE A 785 -13.99 -27.69 -7.20
CA ILE A 785 -14.39 -28.41 -5.98
C ILE A 785 -15.02 -29.74 -6.43
N PRO A 786 -14.39 -30.90 -6.16
CA PRO A 786 -14.89 -32.20 -6.59
C PRO A 786 -16.33 -32.47 -6.12
N ARG A 787 -17.10 -33.22 -6.92
CA ARG A 787 -18.48 -33.62 -6.59
C ARG A 787 -18.59 -34.27 -5.21
N SER A 788 -17.61 -35.09 -4.83
CA SER A 788 -17.51 -35.75 -3.53
C SER A 788 -17.40 -34.80 -2.34
N GLN A 789 -17.03 -33.53 -2.57
CA GLN A 789 -17.06 -32.46 -1.57
C GLN A 789 -18.35 -31.62 -1.68
N ARG A 790 -18.84 -31.36 -2.90
CA ARG A 790 -20.07 -30.58 -3.11
C ARG A 790 -21.31 -31.27 -2.55
N GLU A 791 -21.45 -32.58 -2.75
CA GLU A 791 -22.65 -33.32 -2.35
C GLU A 791 -22.90 -33.29 -0.83
N PRO A 792 -21.91 -33.59 0.05
CA PRO A 792 -22.09 -33.43 1.49
C PRO A 792 -22.52 -32.02 1.91
N LEU A 793 -21.95 -30.98 1.28
CA LEU A 793 -22.30 -29.58 1.58
C LEU A 793 -23.74 -29.25 1.20
N LEU A 794 -24.18 -29.69 0.02
CA LEU A 794 -25.55 -29.47 -0.43
C LEU A 794 -26.55 -30.22 0.45
N GLN A 795 -26.23 -31.45 0.88
CA GLN A 795 -27.05 -32.21 1.83
C GLN A 795 -27.20 -31.49 3.18
N MET A 796 -26.13 -30.89 3.71
CA MET A 796 -26.18 -30.04 4.89
C MET A 796 -27.03 -28.79 4.65
N GLY A 797 -26.84 -28.14 3.50
CA GLY A 797 -27.56 -26.94 3.11
C GLY A 797 -29.07 -27.14 3.00
N ASP A 798 -29.50 -28.27 2.42
CA ASP A 798 -30.91 -28.65 2.34
C ASP A 798 -31.51 -28.85 3.73
N TRP A 799 -30.74 -29.43 4.66
CA TRP A 799 -31.16 -29.54 6.06
C TRP A 799 -31.25 -28.17 6.73
N LEU A 800 -30.22 -27.33 6.61
CA LEU A 800 -30.16 -26.00 7.23
C LEU A 800 -31.21 -25.03 6.69
N ARG A 801 -31.61 -25.15 5.43
CA ARG A 801 -32.70 -24.35 4.85
C ARG A 801 -34.03 -24.61 5.55
N LYS A 802 -34.27 -25.84 5.99
CA LYS A 802 -35.50 -26.26 6.65
C LYS A 802 -35.43 -26.12 8.17
N TYR A 803 -34.30 -26.48 8.75
CA TYR A 803 -34.12 -26.64 10.20
C TYR A 803 -33.18 -25.60 10.81
N GLY A 804 -32.68 -24.64 10.02
CA GLY A 804 -31.69 -23.65 10.44
C GLY A 804 -32.14 -22.75 11.58
N GLU A 805 -33.44 -22.61 11.84
CA GLU A 805 -33.97 -21.92 13.03
C GLU A 805 -33.47 -22.55 14.34
N ALA A 806 -33.16 -23.85 14.34
CA ALA A 806 -32.58 -24.54 15.50
C ALA A 806 -31.06 -24.34 15.64
N ILE A 807 -30.41 -23.67 14.70
CA ILE A 807 -28.95 -23.48 14.63
C ILE A 807 -28.57 -22.01 14.69
N TYR A 808 -29.02 -21.22 13.71
CA TYR A 808 -28.65 -19.81 13.59
C TYR A 808 -29.30 -18.99 14.69
N GLU A 809 -28.58 -17.99 15.20
CA GLU A 809 -29.08 -17.06 16.22
C GLU A 809 -29.58 -17.72 17.52
N THR A 810 -29.20 -18.98 17.78
CA THR A 810 -29.53 -19.69 19.02
C THR A 810 -28.40 -19.60 20.06
N VAL A 811 -28.74 -19.87 21.31
CA VAL A 811 -27.80 -20.06 22.42
C VAL A 811 -27.87 -21.50 22.94
N PRO A 812 -26.85 -22.00 23.66
CA PRO A 812 -26.94 -23.28 24.36
C PRO A 812 -28.12 -23.32 25.34
N TYR A 813 -28.85 -24.43 25.36
CA TYR A 813 -29.75 -24.71 26.48
C TYR A 813 -28.93 -25.19 27.69
N SER A 814 -29.48 -25.04 28.90
CA SER A 814 -28.79 -25.39 30.16
C SER A 814 -28.32 -26.85 30.22
N THR A 815 -29.06 -27.74 29.56
CA THR A 815 -28.63 -29.11 29.25
C THR A 815 -28.45 -29.21 27.74
N HIS A 816 -27.24 -29.08 27.22
CA HIS A 816 -26.98 -29.00 25.78
C HIS A 816 -26.92 -30.35 25.06
N ALA A 817 -26.65 -31.45 25.78
CA ALA A 817 -26.46 -32.77 25.16
C ALA A 817 -26.95 -33.93 26.05
N GLU A 818 -27.49 -34.96 25.40
CA GLU A 818 -27.75 -36.29 25.95
C GLU A 818 -27.24 -37.36 24.98
N GLY A 819 -26.89 -38.53 25.50
CA GLY A 819 -26.27 -39.62 24.73
C GLY A 819 -24.92 -40.03 25.33
N ASP A 820 -24.24 -40.96 24.66
CA ASP A 820 -22.91 -41.40 25.04
C ASP A 820 -21.87 -40.62 24.23
N ASP A 821 -21.22 -39.63 24.84
CA ASP A 821 -20.17 -38.87 24.16
C ASP A 821 -18.90 -39.71 23.90
N SER A 822 -18.71 -40.86 24.58
CA SER A 822 -17.48 -41.66 24.42
C SER A 822 -17.33 -42.23 23.01
N LYS A 823 -18.43 -42.54 22.31
CA LYS A 823 -18.40 -42.97 20.90
C LYS A 823 -18.11 -41.83 19.91
N LEU A 824 -18.15 -40.57 20.37
CA LEU A 824 -17.86 -39.37 19.58
C LEU A 824 -16.44 -38.84 19.82
N ILE A 825 -15.65 -39.53 20.66
CA ILE A 825 -14.30 -39.12 21.02
C ILE A 825 -13.33 -40.24 20.62
N VAL A 826 -12.30 -39.87 19.84
CA VAL A 826 -11.21 -40.77 19.45
C VAL A 826 -9.90 -40.26 20.04
N GLU A 827 -9.10 -41.16 20.60
CA GLU A 827 -7.76 -40.83 21.08
C GLU A 827 -6.71 -41.19 20.02
N ARG A 828 -5.91 -40.22 19.60
CA ARG A 828 -4.81 -40.41 18.64
C ARG A 828 -3.57 -39.67 19.13
N ARG A 829 -2.44 -40.36 19.21
CA ARG A 829 -1.14 -39.79 19.61
C ARG A 829 -1.21 -39.00 20.94
N GLY A 830 -1.99 -39.49 21.91
CA GLY A 830 -2.14 -38.86 23.23
C GLY A 830 -3.10 -37.66 23.28
N HIS A 831 -3.83 -37.37 22.21
CA HIS A 831 -4.82 -36.28 22.14
C HIS A 831 -6.22 -36.82 21.87
N LYS A 832 -7.25 -36.15 22.39
CA LYS A 832 -8.66 -36.49 22.18
C LYS A 832 -9.25 -35.66 21.06
N PHE A 833 -9.97 -36.29 20.13
CA PHE A 833 -10.61 -35.62 18.99
C PHE A 833 -12.10 -35.89 18.98
N TRP A 834 -12.90 -34.86 18.72
CA TRP A 834 -14.34 -35.00 18.52
C TRP A 834 -14.65 -35.41 17.07
N GLU A 835 -15.04 -36.67 16.88
CA GLU A 835 -15.34 -37.30 15.59
C GLU A 835 -16.76 -37.86 15.57
N TYR A 836 -17.54 -37.49 14.55
CA TYR A 836 -18.99 -37.73 14.52
C TYR A 836 -19.39 -38.81 13.51
N ALA A 837 -18.48 -39.71 13.14
CA ALA A 837 -18.80 -40.80 12.22
C ALA A 837 -19.81 -41.80 12.83
N ASN A 838 -19.86 -41.89 14.16
CA ASN A 838 -20.72 -42.81 14.91
C ASN A 838 -21.91 -42.10 15.60
N CYS A 839 -22.24 -40.86 15.21
CA CYS A 839 -23.44 -40.19 15.73
C CYS A 839 -24.71 -40.90 15.23
N ASP A 840 -25.75 -40.92 16.05
CA ASP A 840 -27.05 -41.46 15.66
C ASP A 840 -28.21 -40.77 16.41
N ALA A 841 -29.43 -41.27 16.23
CA ALA A 841 -30.62 -40.67 16.82
C ALA A 841 -30.69 -40.77 18.36
N SER A 842 -29.85 -41.58 19.01
CA SER A 842 -29.75 -41.64 20.49
C SER A 842 -29.01 -40.44 21.07
N ASP A 843 -28.20 -39.76 20.26
CA ASP A 843 -27.51 -38.53 20.61
C ASP A 843 -28.47 -37.36 20.39
N ARG A 844 -28.81 -36.66 21.47
CA ARG A 844 -29.74 -35.53 21.45
C ARG A 844 -29.01 -34.25 21.79
N ARG A 845 -29.40 -33.15 21.14
CA ARG A 845 -28.79 -31.83 21.28
C ARG A 845 -29.85 -30.77 21.45
N TYR A 846 -29.51 -29.74 22.21
CA TYR A 846 -30.46 -28.69 22.56
C TYR A 846 -29.86 -27.31 22.32
N THR A 847 -30.65 -26.46 21.70
CA THR A 847 -30.41 -25.02 21.59
C THR A 847 -31.66 -24.28 22.03
N GLN A 848 -31.52 -22.99 22.30
CA GLN A 848 -32.60 -22.14 22.77
C GLN A 848 -32.62 -20.82 21.99
N SER A 849 -33.81 -20.28 21.74
CA SER A 849 -33.96 -18.91 21.25
C SER A 849 -33.42 -17.92 22.29
N LYS A 850 -32.86 -16.79 21.84
CA LYS A 850 -32.29 -15.77 22.73
C LYS A 850 -33.30 -15.17 23.73
N ASP A 851 -34.59 -15.15 23.38
CA ASP A 851 -35.66 -14.70 24.27
C ASP A 851 -36.11 -15.75 25.29
N GLY A 852 -35.54 -16.96 25.24
CA GLY A 852 -35.83 -18.08 26.14
C GLY A 852 -37.18 -18.77 25.89
N ARG A 853 -38.00 -18.30 24.95
CA ARG A 853 -39.38 -18.80 24.74
C ARG A 853 -39.46 -20.08 23.94
N THR A 854 -38.40 -20.43 23.22
CA THR A 854 -38.36 -21.62 22.37
C THR A 854 -37.12 -22.45 22.68
N ILE A 855 -37.31 -23.74 22.92
CA ILE A 855 -36.23 -24.73 22.97
C ILE A 855 -36.29 -25.53 21.68
N TYR A 856 -35.15 -25.75 21.04
CA TYR A 856 -35.01 -26.68 19.94
C TYR A 856 -34.37 -27.96 20.44
N ALA A 857 -35.05 -29.08 20.24
CA ALA A 857 -34.57 -30.40 20.58
C ALA A 857 -34.24 -31.14 19.29
N MET A 858 -33.04 -31.69 19.17
CA MET A 858 -32.54 -32.32 17.95
C MET A 858 -32.00 -33.71 18.23
N THR A 859 -32.12 -34.62 17.27
CA THR A 859 -31.43 -35.93 17.28
C THR A 859 -30.39 -35.95 16.17
N LEU A 860 -29.21 -36.53 16.43
CA LEU A 860 -28.11 -36.62 15.44
C LEU A 860 -28.33 -37.76 14.42
N GLY A 861 -29.58 -38.07 14.14
CA GLY A 861 -30.05 -39.13 13.25
C GLY A 861 -31.57 -39.16 13.25
N ILE A 862 -32.18 -39.92 12.34
CA ILE A 862 -33.63 -40.11 12.32
C ILE A 862 -34.02 -41.21 13.31
N PRO A 863 -34.87 -40.93 14.33
CA PRO A 863 -35.31 -41.94 15.28
C PRO A 863 -36.26 -42.96 14.62
N ARG A 864 -36.19 -44.22 15.07
CA ARG A 864 -37.04 -45.32 14.58
C ARG A 864 -38.20 -45.68 15.52
N GLY A 865 -38.47 -44.85 16.53
CA GLY A 865 -39.47 -45.09 17.57
C GLY A 865 -39.64 -43.85 18.45
N ALA A 866 -40.33 -44.00 19.58
CA ALA A 866 -40.47 -42.90 20.54
C ALA A 866 -39.09 -42.40 21.03
N VAL A 867 -38.93 -41.08 21.06
CA VAL A 867 -37.73 -40.41 21.57
C VAL A 867 -38.07 -39.60 22.80
N THR A 868 -37.27 -39.74 23.85
CA THR A 868 -37.43 -38.97 25.09
C THR A 868 -36.28 -37.98 25.24
N PHE A 869 -36.63 -36.72 25.48
CA PHE A 869 -35.72 -35.63 25.79
C PHE A 869 -35.73 -35.39 27.30
N ALA A 870 -34.77 -35.97 28.02
CA ALA A 870 -34.77 -36.01 29.50
C ALA A 870 -34.54 -34.63 30.14
N ALA A 871 -33.97 -33.69 29.39
CA ALA A 871 -33.80 -32.29 29.76
C ALA A 871 -35.12 -31.51 29.82
N LEU A 872 -36.21 -32.03 29.24
CA LEU A 872 -37.48 -31.33 29.06
C LEU A 872 -38.59 -31.85 29.99
N ARG A 873 -38.31 -31.92 31.28
CA ARG A 873 -39.19 -32.49 32.32
C ARG A 873 -40.41 -31.62 32.63
N THR A 874 -41.41 -32.20 33.29
CA THR A 874 -42.57 -31.47 33.83
C THR A 874 -42.17 -30.22 34.63
N GLY A 875 -42.85 -29.11 34.37
CA GLY A 875 -42.60 -27.82 35.03
C GLY A 875 -42.10 -26.71 34.10
N LEU A 876 -41.72 -27.03 32.86
CA LEU A 876 -41.26 -26.05 31.86
C LEU A 876 -42.38 -25.22 31.21
N GLY A 877 -43.64 -25.61 31.38
CA GLY A 877 -44.76 -24.91 30.75
C GLY A 877 -44.79 -25.04 29.22
N ILE A 878 -44.55 -26.25 28.69
CA ILE A 878 -44.61 -26.51 27.24
C ILE A 878 -46.04 -26.28 26.74
N GLU A 879 -46.20 -25.35 25.80
CA GLU A 879 -47.46 -25.04 25.15
C GLU A 879 -47.63 -25.87 23.87
N ARG A 880 -46.57 -25.96 23.05
CA ARG A 880 -46.65 -26.57 21.74
C ARG A 880 -45.34 -27.26 21.37
N VAL A 881 -45.45 -28.42 20.73
CA VAL A 881 -44.35 -29.16 20.12
C VAL A 881 -44.64 -29.33 18.64
N THR A 882 -43.69 -28.96 17.79
CA THR A 882 -43.80 -29.08 16.33
C THR A 882 -42.52 -29.67 15.76
N LEU A 883 -42.66 -30.45 14.68
CA LEU A 883 -41.52 -30.83 13.84
C LEU A 883 -41.19 -29.61 12.98
N LEU A 884 -39.95 -29.16 13.02
CA LEU A 884 -39.57 -27.91 12.40
C LEU A 884 -39.71 -28.00 10.85
N GLY A 885 -40.26 -26.96 10.22
CA GLY A 885 -40.58 -26.95 8.78
C GLY A 885 -41.66 -27.95 8.34
N SER A 886 -42.52 -28.41 9.24
CA SER A 886 -43.60 -29.35 8.94
C SER A 886 -44.89 -28.96 9.67
N ASP A 887 -46.03 -29.09 8.99
CA ASP A 887 -47.36 -28.91 9.59
C ASP A 887 -47.96 -30.21 10.15
N GLN A 888 -47.18 -31.31 10.13
CA GLN A 888 -47.63 -32.59 10.67
C GLN A 888 -47.94 -32.48 12.17
N PRO A 889 -49.07 -33.04 12.65
CA PRO A 889 -49.36 -33.08 14.07
C PRO A 889 -48.34 -33.96 14.79
N VAL A 890 -47.70 -33.42 15.82
CA VAL A 890 -46.74 -34.16 16.65
C VAL A 890 -47.46 -34.69 17.89
N LEU A 891 -47.42 -36.01 18.09
CA LEU A 891 -47.90 -36.64 19.32
C LEU A 891 -46.78 -36.65 20.36
N TRP A 892 -47.05 -36.07 21.52
CA TRP A 892 -46.08 -35.97 22.59
C TRP A 892 -46.74 -36.04 23.97
N THR A 893 -45.95 -36.49 24.96
CA THR A 893 -46.34 -36.52 26.37
C THR A 893 -45.17 -36.04 27.21
N GLN A 894 -45.42 -35.16 28.17
CA GLN A 894 -44.42 -34.72 29.13
C GLN A 894 -44.61 -35.44 30.47
N SER A 895 -43.52 -35.96 31.04
CA SER A 895 -43.50 -36.62 32.35
C SER A 895 -42.28 -36.16 33.19
N PRO A 896 -42.14 -36.59 34.45
CA PRO A 896 -40.93 -36.33 35.22
C PRO A 896 -39.64 -36.86 34.59
N GLN A 897 -39.74 -37.85 33.68
CA GLN A 897 -38.62 -38.43 32.95
C GLN A 897 -38.19 -37.58 31.73
N GLY A 898 -39.04 -36.68 31.23
CA GLY A 898 -38.75 -35.82 30.08
C GLY A 898 -39.94 -35.60 29.15
N LEU A 899 -39.66 -35.01 27.99
CA LEU A 899 -40.62 -34.88 26.88
C LEU A 899 -40.45 -36.08 25.95
N THR A 900 -41.49 -36.89 25.79
CA THR A 900 -41.49 -38.02 24.84
C THR A 900 -42.29 -37.67 23.60
N ILE A 901 -41.68 -37.87 22.43
CA ILE A 901 -42.29 -37.65 21.11
C ILE A 901 -42.42 -38.99 20.39
N GLN A 902 -43.60 -39.27 19.82
CA GLN A 902 -43.83 -40.45 18.96
C GLN A 902 -43.29 -40.14 17.55
N ALA A 903 -42.01 -40.44 17.34
CA ALA A 903 -41.26 -39.96 16.18
C ALA A 903 -41.38 -40.88 14.95
N ASP A 904 -41.83 -42.12 15.12
CA ASP A 904 -42.13 -43.12 14.08
C ASP A 904 -43.40 -42.80 13.27
N ALA A 905 -44.33 -42.04 13.85
CA ALA A 905 -45.53 -41.56 13.16
C ALA A 905 -45.25 -40.36 12.22
N LEU A 906 -44.05 -39.77 12.28
CA LEU A 906 -43.69 -38.57 11.52
C LEU A 906 -42.95 -38.91 10.22
N ARG A 907 -43.20 -38.12 9.18
CA ARG A 907 -42.43 -38.15 7.93
C ARG A 907 -41.36 -37.06 7.95
N TYR A 908 -40.13 -37.44 7.62
CA TYR A 908 -38.98 -36.55 7.52
C TYR A 908 -38.61 -36.35 6.05
N ASP A 909 -38.55 -35.10 5.60
CA ASP A 909 -38.17 -34.77 4.21
C ASP A 909 -36.66 -34.88 3.96
N ASN A 910 -35.86 -34.93 5.02
CA ASN A 910 -34.41 -35.10 4.99
C ASN A 910 -34.02 -36.15 6.03
N ASN A 911 -33.16 -37.10 5.65
CA ASN A 911 -32.84 -38.29 6.44
C ASN A 911 -31.57 -38.15 7.30
N LEU A 912 -31.01 -36.95 7.46
CA LEU A 912 -29.78 -36.76 8.24
C LEU A 912 -30.03 -36.64 9.74
N ALA A 913 -30.95 -35.76 10.16
CA ALA A 913 -31.24 -35.45 11.56
C ALA A 913 -32.65 -34.87 11.70
N ALA A 914 -33.26 -35.03 12.87
CA ALA A 914 -34.58 -34.46 13.17
C ALA A 914 -34.48 -33.31 14.18
N ALA A 915 -35.34 -32.31 14.04
CA ALA A 915 -35.37 -31.12 14.89
C ALA A 915 -36.82 -30.74 15.24
N TRP A 916 -37.10 -30.60 16.53
CA TRP A 916 -38.40 -30.17 17.04
C TRP A 916 -38.30 -28.81 17.69
N LYS A 917 -39.32 -28.00 17.48
CA LYS A 917 -39.53 -26.69 18.11
C LYS A 917 -40.49 -26.83 19.27
N ILE A 918 -40.01 -26.53 20.48
CA ILE A 918 -40.71 -26.64 21.75
C ILE A 918 -41.00 -25.23 22.26
N GLN A 919 -42.24 -24.79 22.16
CA GLN A 919 -42.67 -23.45 22.58
C GLN A 919 -43.13 -23.49 24.04
N LEU A 920 -42.60 -22.56 24.83
CA LEU A 920 -42.92 -22.38 26.24
C LEU A 920 -43.98 -21.27 26.40
N ARG A 921 -44.78 -21.35 27.46
CA ARG A 921 -45.80 -20.36 27.83
C ARG A 921 -45.24 -19.01 28.25
#